data_AF-A0A5C7XFL4-F1
#
_entry.id   AF-A0A5C7XFL4-F1
#
_cell.length_a   1.000
_cell.length_b   1.000
_cell.length_c   1.000
_cell.angle_alpha   90.00
_cell.angle_beta   90.00
_cell.angle_gamma   90.00
#
_symmetry.space_group_name_H-M   'P 1'
#
loop_
_entity.id
_entity.type
_entity.pdbx_description
1 polymer ?
#
loop_
_entity_poly.entity_id
_entity_poly.type
_entity_poly.pdbx_seq_one_letter_code
_entity_poly.pdbx_strand_id
1 'polypeptide(L)'
;MAMSSPPAFPIAELLPAIVRSLADVPRLVLEAPPGAGKTTQVPLALLEAPWLAGRKIVMLEPRRVAARAAAGFMAKQLGEAVGETVGYRIRFENKTSANTRIEVVTEGILTRMLQDDPMLERVGAVLFDEFHERHLAGDLGLALALDVQAGLREDLRIVAMSATLDGEGLARFLDAPRLSSAGRSYPVTIAHFPARRDEAMAHHVKRAVAHALAQHPGDVLVFLPGQREIGTVQALLSSSLSPSPSGRGVGVRVGEATKTATPRAPGEASSDDPEILALHGELPVEQQARVLQPSSDGRRRVVLATNVAESSVTLPGVRVVIDTGLAREPRYDPNSGFSRLDVVKIAQASADQRTGRAGRVADGFAYRLWPESQRLEPQRRPEIAQVELAGLALELAAWGSAALRFVDAPPPGALAAARDLLQRLGALTQANAITALGRDMLGVGTHPRLAAMLLSARDGDERALACDLAALLEARDPLRPAPGAPRSDALAARWQALAAFRRGRAPSDASRSGLQAIDAAAAQWRRRLRCDAKPPTDAPAHALGDVLAHAFPDRIGYRHAGDLRRYQLANGRMAQVFDDSALIGEPWIVAAELRFDAKDAKVLRAAPVDEAHLRRDFAARFSDRDEARWDATKRALVAERVQRFDGIVLDARPAGRVDPAQAARALTDAVRAFGLDALPWRESLAQWRARVRCLRAWMPELALPDLSDEALLATLDAWLMPAFAGKTRLDALSEDELAEALKSGVDWVARQRIDALTPTRMTVPSGMERAIDYAFDAAANDGAGAPVPPVLAVKLQELFGLADTPRIADGRIPLTLHLLSPAGRPLQVTQDLRSFWERTYPEVKKEMKGRYPKHPWPDDPWSATATHRAKPRGT
;
A
#
# COMPACT_ATOMS: atom_id res chain seq x y z
N MET A 1 -48.72 36.31 -12.20
CA MET A 1 -47.49 35.74 -11.64
C MET A 1 -46.45 35.69 -12.75
N ALA A 2 -45.42 36.51 -12.66
CA ALA A 2 -44.34 36.53 -13.64
C ALA A 2 -43.58 35.21 -13.57
N MET A 3 -43.55 34.45 -14.68
CA MET A 3 -42.66 33.29 -14.81
C MET A 3 -41.23 33.83 -14.80
N SER A 4 -40.54 33.68 -13.67
CA SER A 4 -39.11 33.96 -13.60
C SER A 4 -38.39 33.04 -14.59
N SER A 5 -37.66 33.60 -15.55
CA SER A 5 -36.79 32.84 -16.44
C SER A 5 -35.92 31.85 -15.64
N PRO A 6 -35.69 30.62 -16.12
CA PRO A 6 -34.84 29.67 -15.41
C PRO A 6 -33.45 30.28 -15.17
N PRO A 7 -32.81 30.02 -14.02
CA PRO A 7 -31.49 30.57 -13.72
C PRO A 7 -30.49 30.12 -14.79
N ALA A 8 -29.85 31.07 -15.48
CA ALA A 8 -28.85 30.78 -16.48
C ALA A 8 -27.58 30.21 -15.81
N PHE A 9 -27.35 28.91 -15.96
CA PHE A 9 -26.14 28.24 -15.47
C PHE A 9 -24.93 28.55 -16.36
N PRO A 10 -23.72 28.74 -15.80
CA PRO A 10 -22.51 28.97 -16.60
C PRO A 10 -22.26 27.88 -17.64
N ILE A 11 -22.57 26.62 -17.32
CA ILE A 11 -22.36 25.50 -18.24
C ILE A 11 -23.31 25.50 -19.44
N ALA A 12 -24.40 26.28 -19.43
CA ALA A 12 -25.45 26.23 -20.45
C ALA A 12 -24.90 26.45 -21.88
N GLU A 13 -23.95 27.37 -22.04
CA GLU A 13 -23.30 27.66 -23.33
C GLU A 13 -22.44 26.48 -23.84
N LEU A 14 -21.97 25.63 -22.94
CA LEU A 14 -21.10 24.49 -23.26
C LEU A 14 -21.89 23.19 -23.56
N LEU A 15 -23.18 23.11 -23.18
CA LEU A 15 -24.00 21.91 -23.36
C LEU A 15 -24.04 21.42 -24.83
N PRO A 16 -24.23 22.26 -25.86
CA PRO A 16 -24.22 21.80 -27.25
C PRO A 16 -22.88 21.20 -27.68
N ALA A 17 -21.76 21.74 -27.17
CA ALA A 17 -20.43 21.22 -27.44
C ALA A 17 -20.19 19.87 -26.74
N ILE A 18 -20.70 19.70 -25.52
CA ILE A 18 -20.67 18.43 -24.77
C ILE A 18 -21.42 17.34 -25.53
N VAL A 19 -22.65 17.61 -25.98
CA VAL A 19 -23.47 16.65 -26.73
C VAL A 19 -22.78 16.25 -28.03
N ARG A 20 -22.22 17.22 -28.76
CA ARG A 20 -21.49 16.98 -30.01
C ARG A 20 -20.23 16.15 -29.78
N SER A 21 -19.41 16.51 -28.79
CA SER A 21 -18.20 15.77 -28.46
C SER A 21 -18.49 14.30 -28.18
N LEU A 22 -19.58 13.98 -27.45
CA LEU A 22 -19.96 12.60 -27.13
C LEU A 22 -20.61 11.84 -28.29
N ALA A 23 -21.06 12.55 -29.32
CA ALA A 23 -21.47 11.94 -30.58
C ALA A 23 -20.25 11.51 -31.41
N ASP A 24 -19.19 12.33 -31.39
CA ASP A 24 -17.97 12.10 -32.17
C ASP A 24 -17.01 11.09 -31.51
N VAL A 25 -16.86 11.17 -30.18
CA VAL A 25 -15.98 10.30 -29.40
C VAL A 25 -16.66 9.77 -28.13
N PRO A 26 -16.39 8.52 -27.69
CA PRO A 26 -17.14 7.89 -26.61
C PRO A 26 -16.69 8.32 -25.20
N ARG A 27 -15.74 9.25 -25.08
CA ARG A 27 -15.19 9.71 -23.80
C ARG A 27 -15.09 11.23 -23.75
N LEU A 28 -15.29 11.81 -22.56
CA LEU A 28 -15.15 13.24 -22.32
C LEU A 28 -14.63 13.53 -20.91
N VAL A 29 -13.69 14.47 -20.81
CA VAL A 29 -13.35 15.12 -19.54
C VAL A 29 -14.00 16.50 -19.49
N LEU A 30 -14.84 16.72 -18.50
CA LEU A 30 -15.50 17.99 -18.25
C LEU A 30 -14.95 18.64 -16.99
N GLU A 31 -14.32 19.79 -17.15
CA GLU A 31 -13.92 20.63 -16.03
C GLU A 31 -14.90 21.77 -15.82
N ALA A 32 -15.50 21.84 -14.64
CA ALA A 32 -16.30 22.99 -14.26
C ALA A 32 -16.32 23.15 -12.74
N PRO A 33 -16.16 24.39 -12.23
CA PRO A 33 -16.16 24.62 -10.80
C PRO A 33 -17.53 24.27 -10.17
N PRO A 34 -17.56 23.95 -8.87
CA PRO A 34 -18.80 23.60 -8.19
C PRO A 34 -19.82 24.74 -8.26
N GLY A 35 -21.04 24.46 -8.74
CA GLY A 35 -22.09 25.46 -8.96
C GLY A 35 -22.23 25.94 -10.42
N ALA A 36 -21.30 25.57 -11.31
CA ALA A 36 -21.44 25.84 -12.74
C ALA A 36 -22.61 25.10 -13.42
N GLY A 37 -23.13 24.04 -12.78
CA GLY A 37 -24.26 23.24 -13.27
C GLY A 37 -23.88 21.88 -13.87
N LYS A 38 -22.61 21.42 -13.75
CA LYS A 38 -22.17 20.14 -14.33
C LYS A 38 -23.03 18.93 -13.93
N THR A 39 -23.24 18.76 -12.62
CA THR A 39 -24.01 17.66 -12.03
C THR A 39 -25.49 17.67 -12.44
N THR A 40 -26.09 18.85 -12.64
CA THR A 40 -27.54 18.98 -12.78
C THR A 40 -28.00 19.30 -14.19
N GLN A 41 -27.13 19.87 -15.04
CA GLN A 41 -27.49 20.26 -16.41
C GLN A 41 -26.98 19.26 -17.46
N VAL A 42 -25.80 18.66 -17.23
CA VAL A 42 -25.21 17.72 -18.22
C VAL A 42 -26.07 16.48 -18.40
N PRO A 43 -26.51 15.76 -17.35
CA PRO A 43 -27.34 14.56 -17.55
C PRO A 43 -28.64 14.87 -18.31
N LEU A 44 -29.30 16.00 -18.01
CA LEU A 44 -30.52 16.43 -18.68
C LEU A 44 -30.29 16.73 -20.17
N ALA A 45 -29.20 17.42 -20.50
CA ALA A 45 -28.86 17.73 -21.89
C ALA A 45 -28.57 16.48 -22.75
N LEU A 46 -28.12 15.39 -22.11
CA LEU A 46 -27.81 14.14 -22.80
C LEU A 46 -29.04 13.24 -23.05
N LEU A 47 -30.19 13.49 -22.40
CA LEU A 47 -31.39 12.64 -22.52
C LEU A 47 -31.90 12.48 -23.96
N GLU A 48 -31.81 13.57 -24.73
CA GLU A 48 -32.25 13.67 -26.12
C GLU A 48 -31.14 13.39 -27.13
N ALA A 49 -29.94 13.00 -26.67
CA ALA A 49 -28.84 12.69 -27.56
C ALA A 49 -29.18 11.45 -28.40
N PRO A 50 -29.08 11.50 -29.76
CA PRO A 50 -29.48 10.38 -30.61
C PRO A 50 -28.77 9.06 -30.29
N TRP A 51 -27.49 9.14 -29.92
CA TRP A 51 -26.67 7.96 -29.57
C TRP A 51 -27.13 7.28 -28.27
N LEU A 52 -27.89 7.97 -27.40
CA LEU A 52 -28.42 7.37 -26.18
C LEU A 52 -29.52 6.35 -26.50
N ALA A 53 -30.22 6.51 -27.63
CA ALA A 53 -31.22 5.58 -28.14
C ALA A 53 -32.24 5.10 -27.08
N GLY A 54 -32.70 6.03 -26.23
CA GLY A 54 -33.67 5.71 -25.16
C GLY A 54 -33.09 4.98 -23.95
N ARG A 55 -31.78 4.67 -23.92
CA ARG A 55 -31.10 4.03 -22.78
C ARG A 55 -30.92 4.98 -21.60
N LYS A 56 -30.56 4.43 -20.46
CA LYS A 56 -30.31 5.16 -19.22
C LYS A 56 -28.94 5.85 -19.21
N ILE A 57 -28.86 6.89 -18.41
CA ILE A 57 -27.63 7.54 -17.96
C ILE A 57 -27.46 7.17 -16.49
N VAL A 58 -26.31 6.58 -16.14
CA VAL A 58 -25.93 6.34 -14.75
C VAL A 58 -24.94 7.43 -14.34
N MET A 59 -25.23 8.17 -13.27
CA MET A 59 -24.33 9.18 -12.75
C MET A 59 -23.84 8.78 -11.37
N LEU A 60 -22.55 8.53 -11.25
CA LEU A 60 -21.89 8.34 -9.97
C LEU A 60 -21.76 9.68 -9.25
N GLU A 61 -22.23 9.71 -8.00
CA GLU A 61 -21.91 10.77 -7.05
C GLU A 61 -21.37 10.17 -5.74
N PRO A 62 -20.16 10.53 -5.28
CA PRO A 62 -19.52 9.90 -4.12
C PRO A 62 -20.33 9.99 -2.82
N ARG A 63 -21.09 11.07 -2.65
CA ARG A 63 -21.77 11.39 -1.39
C ARG A 63 -23.27 11.11 -1.49
N ARG A 64 -23.80 10.31 -0.56
CA ARG A 64 -25.25 9.98 -0.48
C ARG A 64 -26.17 11.20 -0.52
N VAL A 65 -25.82 12.25 0.23
CA VAL A 65 -26.65 13.47 0.32
C VAL A 65 -26.59 14.28 -0.97
N ALA A 66 -25.42 14.34 -1.62
CA ALA A 66 -25.28 14.99 -2.90
C ALA A 66 -26.03 14.22 -4.00
N ALA A 67 -25.98 12.88 -4.00
CA ALA A 67 -26.74 12.06 -4.94
C ALA A 67 -28.26 12.35 -4.86
N ARG A 68 -28.83 12.38 -3.65
CA ARG A 68 -30.24 12.73 -3.43
C ARG A 68 -30.54 14.18 -3.81
N ALA A 69 -29.67 15.12 -3.44
CA ALA A 69 -29.86 16.53 -3.75
C ALA A 69 -29.81 16.79 -5.27
N ALA A 70 -28.89 16.16 -5.99
CA ALA A 70 -28.77 16.24 -7.44
C ALA A 70 -30.00 15.67 -8.14
N ALA A 71 -30.43 14.46 -7.77
CA ALA A 71 -31.63 13.83 -8.31
C ALA A 71 -32.90 14.66 -8.05
N GLY A 72 -33.06 15.16 -6.81
CA GLY A 72 -34.18 16.02 -6.43
C GLY A 72 -34.20 17.35 -7.17
N PHE A 73 -33.02 17.95 -7.38
CA PHE A 73 -32.89 19.19 -8.13
C PHE A 73 -33.24 19.01 -9.61
N MET A 74 -32.72 17.97 -10.26
CA MET A 74 -33.02 17.65 -11.65
C MET A 74 -34.50 17.31 -11.87
N ALA A 75 -35.10 16.48 -11.00
CA ALA A 75 -36.54 16.17 -11.08
C ALA A 75 -37.41 17.43 -10.96
N LYS A 76 -37.06 18.33 -10.03
CA LYS A 76 -37.75 19.62 -9.86
C LYS A 76 -37.65 20.50 -11.11
N GLN A 77 -36.52 20.49 -11.83
CA GLN A 77 -36.38 21.25 -13.08
C GLN A 77 -37.29 20.72 -14.19
N LEU A 78 -37.59 19.42 -14.19
CA LEU A 78 -38.55 18.81 -15.11
C LEU A 78 -40.01 18.98 -14.67
N GLY A 79 -40.26 19.45 -13.43
CA GLY A 79 -41.60 19.52 -12.86
C GLY A 79 -42.16 18.17 -12.39
N GLU A 80 -41.28 17.19 -12.15
CA GLU A 80 -41.63 15.80 -11.82
C GLU A 80 -41.24 15.43 -10.38
N ALA A 81 -41.77 14.30 -9.89
CA ALA A 81 -41.31 13.71 -8.65
C ALA A 81 -40.04 12.85 -8.87
N VAL A 82 -39.19 12.73 -7.84
CA VAL A 82 -38.04 11.83 -7.89
C VAL A 82 -38.51 10.38 -8.02
N GLY A 83 -37.92 9.65 -8.97
CA GLY A 83 -38.29 8.28 -9.33
C GLY A 83 -39.06 8.18 -10.65
N GLU A 84 -39.49 9.31 -11.23
CA GLU A 84 -39.96 9.39 -12.62
C GLU A 84 -38.75 9.40 -13.57
N THR A 85 -38.54 10.43 -14.39
CA THR A 85 -37.41 10.48 -15.35
C THR A 85 -36.06 10.44 -14.64
N VAL A 86 -35.97 11.06 -13.45
CA VAL A 86 -34.75 11.13 -12.64
C VAL A 86 -34.97 10.44 -11.29
N GLY A 87 -34.08 9.51 -10.96
CA GLY A 87 -34.10 8.76 -9.71
C GLY A 87 -32.72 8.62 -9.09
N TYR A 88 -32.64 8.02 -7.91
CA TYR A 88 -31.36 7.67 -7.28
C TYR A 88 -31.40 6.31 -6.61
N ARG A 89 -30.22 5.71 -6.48
CA ARG A 89 -29.99 4.47 -5.73
C ARG A 89 -28.76 4.60 -4.86
N ILE A 90 -28.98 4.56 -3.55
CA ILE A 90 -27.94 4.66 -2.53
C ILE A 90 -28.06 3.50 -1.54
N ARG A 91 -27.07 3.31 -0.67
CA ARG A 91 -27.14 2.27 0.34
C ARG A 91 -28.40 2.45 1.22
N PHE A 92 -29.22 1.39 1.29
CA PHE A 92 -30.50 1.30 2.01
C PHE A 92 -31.68 2.11 1.44
N GLU A 93 -31.54 2.76 0.29
CA GLU A 93 -32.63 3.53 -0.32
C GLU A 93 -32.59 3.46 -1.85
N ASN A 94 -33.75 3.19 -2.46
CA ASN A 94 -33.91 3.18 -3.91
C ASN A 94 -35.17 3.96 -4.28
N LYS A 95 -35.02 5.01 -5.09
CA LYS A 95 -36.08 5.86 -5.63
C LYS A 95 -35.98 5.90 -7.14
N THR A 96 -36.16 4.74 -7.76
CA THR A 96 -36.17 4.55 -9.22
C THR A 96 -37.44 3.80 -9.63
N SER A 97 -37.85 3.94 -10.89
CA SER A 97 -38.95 3.20 -11.50
C SER A 97 -38.56 2.67 -12.88
N ALA A 98 -39.50 2.02 -13.57
CA ALA A 98 -39.33 1.63 -14.96
C ALA A 98 -39.14 2.86 -15.90
N ASN A 99 -39.65 4.03 -15.51
CA ASN A 99 -39.55 5.27 -16.29
C ASN A 99 -38.23 6.01 -16.09
N THR A 100 -37.41 5.62 -15.10
CA THR A 100 -36.18 6.32 -14.78
C THR A 100 -35.14 6.20 -15.88
N ARG A 101 -34.74 7.35 -16.44
CA ARG A 101 -33.73 7.50 -17.48
C ARG A 101 -32.40 8.02 -16.94
N ILE A 102 -32.40 8.84 -15.88
CA ILE A 102 -31.19 9.25 -15.16
C ILE A 102 -31.20 8.61 -13.78
N GLU A 103 -30.21 7.78 -13.50
CA GLU A 103 -30.06 7.09 -12.23
C GLU A 103 -28.79 7.58 -11.52
N VAL A 104 -28.97 8.35 -10.45
CA VAL A 104 -27.85 8.84 -9.63
C VAL A 104 -27.48 7.80 -8.58
N VAL A 105 -26.25 7.30 -8.61
CA VAL A 105 -25.79 6.19 -7.77
C VAL A 105 -24.57 6.58 -6.95
N THR A 106 -24.39 5.93 -5.79
CA THR A 106 -23.13 6.01 -5.03
C THR A 106 -22.12 4.95 -5.47
N GLU A 107 -20.85 5.13 -5.13
CA GLU A 107 -19.72 4.31 -5.61
C GLU A 107 -19.94 2.81 -5.49
N GLY A 108 -20.27 2.30 -4.30
CA GLY A 108 -20.51 0.87 -4.11
C GLY A 108 -21.73 0.31 -4.85
N ILE A 109 -22.69 1.16 -5.25
CA ILE A 109 -23.81 0.74 -6.10
C ILE A 109 -23.35 0.61 -7.55
N LEU A 110 -22.56 1.56 -8.06
CA LEU A 110 -22.01 1.49 -9.42
C LEU A 110 -21.11 0.26 -9.60
N THR A 111 -20.17 0.04 -8.67
CA THR A 111 -19.27 -1.13 -8.73
C THR A 111 -20.07 -2.43 -8.81
N ARG A 112 -21.11 -2.56 -7.99
CA ARG A 112 -21.96 -3.76 -8.00
C ARG A 112 -22.78 -3.90 -9.29
N MET A 113 -23.27 -2.79 -9.85
CA MET A 113 -23.95 -2.82 -11.15
C MET A 113 -23.03 -3.33 -12.26
N LEU A 114 -21.79 -2.85 -12.32
CA LEU A 114 -20.80 -3.29 -13.30
C LEU A 114 -20.43 -4.77 -13.13
N GLN A 115 -20.21 -5.21 -11.88
CA GLN A 115 -19.88 -6.61 -11.57
C GLN A 115 -21.03 -7.58 -11.88
N ASP A 116 -22.27 -7.21 -11.55
CA ASP A 116 -23.46 -8.06 -11.76
C ASP A 116 -23.88 -8.12 -13.24
N ASP A 117 -23.73 -7.01 -13.98
CA ASP A 117 -24.05 -6.91 -15.41
C ASP A 117 -22.96 -6.08 -16.15
N PRO A 118 -21.87 -6.72 -16.61
CA PRO A 118 -20.83 -6.06 -17.39
C PRO A 118 -21.32 -5.47 -18.71
N MET A 119 -22.39 -6.01 -19.29
CA MET A 119 -22.90 -5.51 -20.58
C MET A 119 -23.61 -4.18 -20.42
N LEU A 120 -24.18 -3.89 -19.24
CA LEU A 120 -24.97 -2.70 -18.95
C LEU A 120 -25.93 -2.36 -20.10
N GLU A 121 -26.66 -3.35 -20.64
CA GLU A 121 -27.38 -3.22 -21.93
C GLU A 121 -28.36 -2.04 -21.96
N ARG A 122 -28.92 -1.71 -20.79
CA ARG A 122 -29.88 -0.61 -20.61
C ARG A 122 -29.23 0.75 -20.38
N VAL A 123 -27.90 0.83 -20.32
CA VAL A 123 -27.13 2.06 -20.06
C VAL A 123 -26.40 2.48 -21.33
N GLY A 124 -26.55 3.74 -21.71
CA GLY A 124 -25.80 4.34 -22.81
C GLY A 124 -24.68 5.26 -22.36
N ALA A 125 -24.71 5.76 -21.12
CA ALA A 125 -23.65 6.58 -20.56
C ALA A 125 -23.43 6.39 -19.06
N VAL A 126 -22.17 6.46 -18.64
CA VAL A 126 -21.74 6.53 -17.23
C VAL A 126 -21.01 7.84 -17.00
N LEU A 127 -21.51 8.64 -16.07
CA LEU A 127 -20.97 9.93 -15.67
C LEU A 127 -20.32 9.79 -14.29
N PHE A 128 -19.06 10.14 -14.15
CA PHE A 128 -18.31 10.17 -12.90
C PHE A 128 -18.26 11.61 -12.39
N ASP A 129 -19.14 11.97 -11.45
CA ASP A 129 -19.12 13.29 -10.84
C ASP A 129 -18.07 13.40 -9.73
N GLU A 130 -17.59 14.62 -9.52
CA GLU A 130 -16.58 14.97 -8.50
C GLU A 130 -15.35 14.05 -8.52
N PHE A 131 -14.90 13.63 -9.71
CA PHE A 131 -13.84 12.61 -9.86
C PHE A 131 -12.50 13.02 -9.22
N HIS A 132 -12.28 14.31 -8.99
CA HIS A 132 -11.12 14.84 -8.27
C HIS A 132 -11.05 14.46 -6.79
N GLU A 133 -12.11 13.90 -6.19
CA GLU A 133 -12.04 13.36 -4.83
C GLU A 133 -11.16 12.10 -4.76
N ARG A 134 -10.94 11.41 -5.89
CA ARG A 134 -10.04 10.25 -6.08
C ARG A 134 -10.22 9.15 -5.03
N HIS A 135 -11.48 8.83 -4.75
CA HIS A 135 -11.85 7.69 -3.91
C HIS A 135 -11.59 6.36 -4.62
N LEU A 136 -11.25 5.35 -3.83
CA LEU A 136 -10.86 4.04 -4.37
C LEU A 136 -11.98 3.39 -5.20
N ALA A 137 -13.22 3.46 -4.74
CA ALA A 137 -14.35 2.83 -5.42
C ALA A 137 -14.76 3.58 -6.71
N GLY A 138 -14.57 4.91 -6.75
CA GLY A 138 -14.72 5.71 -7.96
C GLY A 138 -13.67 5.37 -9.01
N ASP A 139 -12.40 5.27 -8.62
CA ASP A 139 -11.30 4.86 -9.49
C ASP A 139 -11.51 3.43 -10.04
N LEU A 140 -11.95 2.49 -9.19
CA LEU A 140 -12.32 1.13 -9.62
C LEU A 140 -13.50 1.16 -10.61
N GLY A 141 -14.56 1.90 -10.32
CA GLY A 141 -15.71 2.03 -11.21
C GLY A 141 -15.34 2.54 -12.60
N LEU A 142 -14.42 3.51 -12.68
CA LEU A 142 -13.90 4.02 -13.95
C LEU A 142 -13.08 2.95 -14.69
N ALA A 143 -12.19 2.25 -13.97
CA ALA A 143 -11.36 1.19 -14.55
C ALA A 143 -12.21 0.05 -15.13
N LEU A 144 -13.25 -0.37 -14.42
CA LEU A 144 -14.23 -1.37 -14.88
C LEU A 144 -15.03 -0.87 -16.09
N ALA A 145 -15.51 0.38 -16.07
CA ALA A 145 -16.24 0.95 -17.20
C ALA A 145 -15.37 1.05 -18.47
N LEU A 146 -14.08 1.37 -18.33
CA LEU A 146 -13.13 1.40 -19.44
C LEU A 146 -12.86 0.00 -20.03
N ASP A 147 -12.77 -1.03 -19.18
CA ASP A 147 -12.60 -2.42 -19.61
C ASP A 147 -13.84 -2.92 -20.37
N VAL A 148 -15.05 -2.66 -19.83
CA VAL A 148 -16.32 -2.91 -20.51
C VAL A 148 -16.36 -2.22 -21.87
N GLN A 149 -15.97 -0.94 -21.94
CA GLN A 149 -15.99 -0.18 -23.17
C GLN A 149 -14.99 -0.72 -24.21
N ALA A 150 -13.82 -1.18 -23.78
CA ALA A 150 -12.79 -1.72 -24.67
C ALA A 150 -13.12 -3.12 -25.20
N GLY A 151 -13.83 -3.96 -24.44
CA GLY A 151 -14.10 -5.34 -24.80
C GLY A 151 -15.50 -5.62 -25.34
N LEU A 152 -16.53 -4.94 -24.83
CA LEU A 152 -17.94 -5.33 -24.99
C LEU A 152 -18.85 -4.21 -25.51
N ARG A 153 -18.61 -2.97 -25.06
CA ARG A 153 -19.50 -1.83 -25.28
C ARG A 153 -18.72 -0.61 -25.76
N GLU A 154 -18.15 -0.68 -26.96
CA GLU A 154 -17.47 0.47 -27.60
C GLU A 154 -18.40 1.69 -27.73
N ASP A 155 -19.72 1.45 -27.74
CA ASP A 155 -20.77 2.46 -27.74
C ASP A 155 -21.09 3.04 -26.34
N LEU A 156 -20.52 2.54 -25.24
CA LEU A 156 -20.77 3.14 -23.93
C LEU A 156 -20.10 4.51 -23.85
N ARG A 157 -20.82 5.56 -23.45
CA ARG A 157 -20.23 6.89 -23.26
C ARG A 157 -19.73 7.05 -21.82
N ILE A 158 -18.51 7.53 -21.65
CA ILE A 158 -17.90 7.75 -20.33
C ILE A 158 -17.55 9.23 -20.17
N VAL A 159 -18.07 9.86 -19.12
CA VAL A 159 -17.79 11.27 -18.83
C VAL A 159 -17.18 11.39 -17.45
N ALA A 160 -15.98 11.96 -17.34
CA ALA A 160 -15.39 12.30 -16.06
C ALA A 160 -15.55 13.80 -15.80
N MET A 161 -16.27 14.14 -14.74
CA MET A 161 -16.55 15.53 -14.35
C MET A 161 -15.70 15.92 -13.14
N SER A 162 -14.95 17.01 -13.26
CA SER A 162 -14.02 17.48 -12.24
C SER A 162 -14.18 18.98 -11.96
N ALA A 163 -13.89 19.37 -10.72
CA ALA A 163 -13.87 20.76 -10.28
C ALA A 163 -12.46 21.38 -10.29
N THR A 164 -11.41 20.57 -10.45
CA THR A 164 -10.00 21.00 -10.34
C THR A 164 -9.28 20.90 -11.68
N LEU A 165 -8.21 21.69 -11.83
CA LEU A 165 -7.45 21.94 -13.05
C LEU A 165 -6.54 20.78 -13.54
N ASP A 166 -6.61 19.60 -12.92
CA ASP A 166 -5.82 18.42 -13.34
C ASP A 166 -6.53 17.57 -14.42
N GLY A 167 -7.55 18.11 -15.09
CA GLY A 167 -8.24 17.38 -16.15
C GLY A 167 -7.39 17.23 -17.42
N GLU A 168 -6.25 17.90 -17.56
CA GLU A 168 -5.30 17.59 -18.64
C GLU A 168 -4.65 16.21 -18.46
N GLY A 169 -4.19 15.88 -17.24
CA GLY A 169 -3.68 14.55 -16.93
C GLY A 169 -4.75 13.48 -17.13
N LEU A 170 -5.97 13.74 -16.66
CA LEU A 170 -7.10 12.84 -16.83
C LEU A 170 -7.54 12.69 -18.29
N ALA A 171 -7.53 13.76 -19.08
CA ALA A 171 -7.88 13.71 -20.50
C ALA A 171 -6.87 12.90 -21.31
N ARG A 172 -5.57 13.07 -21.03
CA ARG A 172 -4.51 12.21 -21.58
C ARG A 172 -4.69 10.76 -21.15
N PHE A 173 -5.03 10.51 -19.89
CA PHE A 173 -5.31 9.17 -19.40
C PHE A 173 -6.54 8.53 -20.04
N LEU A 174 -7.58 9.30 -20.39
CA LEU A 174 -8.79 8.75 -21.01
C LEU A 174 -8.74 8.71 -22.53
N ASP A 175 -7.73 9.30 -23.16
CA ASP A 175 -7.70 9.56 -24.60
C ASP A 175 -8.96 10.34 -25.05
N ALA A 176 -9.32 11.37 -24.26
CA ALA A 176 -10.59 12.06 -24.38
C ALA A 176 -10.41 13.58 -24.58
N PRO A 177 -11.31 14.25 -25.30
CA PRO A 177 -11.37 15.70 -25.32
C PRO A 177 -11.60 16.25 -23.91
N ARG A 178 -11.06 17.45 -23.68
CA ARG A 178 -11.28 18.22 -22.46
C ARG A 178 -12.11 19.45 -22.79
N LEU A 179 -13.26 19.60 -22.14
CA LEU A 179 -14.08 20.80 -22.21
C LEU A 179 -14.10 21.48 -20.84
N SER A 180 -13.98 22.80 -20.82
CA SER A 180 -13.92 23.58 -19.59
C SER A 180 -15.00 24.66 -19.60
N SER A 181 -15.77 24.75 -18.51
CA SER A 181 -16.71 25.84 -18.27
C SER A 181 -16.10 26.81 -17.27
N ALA A 182 -16.01 28.09 -17.65
CA ALA A 182 -15.77 29.15 -16.69
C ALA A 182 -16.92 29.17 -15.66
N GLY A 183 -16.60 29.24 -14.38
CA GLY A 183 -17.62 29.42 -13.34
C GLY A 183 -18.11 30.86 -13.27
N ARG A 184 -19.30 31.06 -12.69
CA ARG A 184 -19.67 32.35 -12.10
C ARG A 184 -19.26 32.30 -10.63
N SER A 185 -18.07 32.80 -10.32
CA SER A 185 -17.60 32.97 -8.95
C SER A 185 -17.40 34.45 -8.67
N TYR A 186 -18.00 34.94 -7.60
CA TYR A 186 -17.70 36.26 -7.07
C TYR A 186 -16.31 36.23 -6.39
N PRO A 187 -15.58 37.36 -6.39
CA PRO A 187 -14.32 37.47 -5.66
C PRO A 187 -14.45 37.06 -4.19
N VAL A 188 -13.44 36.34 -3.69
CA VAL A 188 -13.33 35.98 -2.27
C VAL A 188 -12.06 36.59 -1.69
N THR A 189 -12.21 37.43 -0.67
CA THR A 189 -11.05 37.99 0.05
C THR A 189 -10.53 36.96 1.04
N ILE A 190 -9.26 36.58 0.92
CA ILE A 190 -8.62 35.58 1.77
C ILE A 190 -7.78 36.28 2.83
N ALA A 191 -7.97 35.92 4.09
CA ALA A 191 -7.14 36.36 5.21
C ALA A 191 -6.70 35.16 6.07
N HIS A 192 -5.51 35.27 6.66
CA HIS A 192 -5.00 34.28 7.61
C HIS A 192 -5.26 34.78 9.04
N PHE A 193 -6.11 34.09 9.78
CA PHE A 193 -6.50 34.49 11.13
C PHE A 193 -5.53 33.84 12.15
N PRO A 194 -4.71 34.62 12.87
CA PRO A 194 -3.62 34.07 13.67
C PRO A 194 -4.14 33.40 14.95
N ALA A 195 -3.58 32.24 15.27
CA ALA A 195 -3.78 31.56 16.54
C ALA A 195 -3.02 32.28 17.67
N ARG A 196 -3.60 32.29 18.88
CA ARG A 196 -2.87 32.70 20.09
C ARG A 196 -1.98 31.54 20.57
N ARG A 197 -0.94 31.86 21.31
CA ARG A 197 -0.05 30.85 21.91
C ARG A 197 -0.87 29.87 22.77
N ASP A 198 -0.66 28.57 22.55
CA ASP A 198 -1.33 27.46 23.24
C ASP A 198 -2.88 27.47 23.15
N GLU A 199 -3.45 28.18 22.17
CA GLU A 199 -4.89 28.22 21.94
C GLU A 199 -5.39 26.93 21.30
N ALA A 200 -6.30 26.23 21.98
CA ALA A 200 -6.95 25.06 21.39
C ALA A 200 -7.80 25.44 20.16
N MET A 201 -7.81 24.57 19.15
CA MET A 201 -8.51 24.80 17.87
C MET A 201 -9.95 25.30 18.05
N ALA A 202 -10.70 24.72 19.00
CA ALA A 202 -12.10 25.09 19.21
C ALA A 202 -12.28 26.53 19.70
N HIS A 203 -11.34 27.06 20.51
CA HIS A 203 -11.34 28.46 20.93
C HIS A 203 -10.89 29.40 19.80
N HIS A 204 -9.90 28.98 19.01
CA HIS A 204 -9.49 29.72 17.82
C HIS A 204 -10.64 29.89 16.83
N VAL A 205 -11.37 28.80 16.54
CA VAL A 205 -12.57 28.80 15.70
C VAL A 205 -13.66 29.70 16.27
N LYS A 206 -13.95 29.61 17.58
CA LYS A 206 -14.92 30.49 18.23
C LYS A 206 -14.60 31.97 18.02
N ARG A 207 -13.33 32.35 18.20
CA ARG A 207 -12.87 33.73 18.00
C ARG A 207 -12.98 34.18 16.54
N ALA A 208 -12.66 33.30 15.59
CA ALA A 208 -12.83 33.56 14.17
C ALA A 208 -14.31 33.72 13.79
N VAL A 209 -15.21 32.90 14.34
CA VAL A 209 -16.66 33.00 14.12
C VAL A 209 -17.20 34.33 14.64
N ALA A 210 -16.84 34.72 15.87
CA ALA A 210 -17.26 36.00 16.44
C ALA A 210 -16.76 37.19 15.59
N HIS A 211 -15.52 37.14 15.12
CA HIS A 211 -14.96 38.15 14.23
C HIS A 211 -15.72 38.20 12.87
N ALA A 212 -15.94 37.04 12.25
CA ALA A 212 -16.67 36.94 10.98
C ALA A 212 -18.10 37.48 11.08
N LEU A 213 -18.83 37.15 12.15
CA LEU A 213 -20.18 37.63 12.38
C LEU A 213 -20.21 39.16 12.58
N ALA A 214 -19.22 39.73 13.25
CA ALA A 214 -19.14 41.18 13.49
C ALA A 214 -18.74 42.00 12.26
N GLN A 215 -17.90 41.45 11.37
CA GLN A 215 -17.31 42.19 10.25
C GLN A 215 -18.07 42.04 8.94
N HIS A 216 -18.68 40.88 8.71
CA HIS A 216 -19.21 40.52 7.39
C HIS A 216 -20.68 40.10 7.47
N PRO A 217 -21.50 40.42 6.44
CA PRO A 217 -22.87 39.93 6.32
C PRO A 217 -22.93 38.47 5.84
N GLY A 218 -24.11 37.84 5.92
CA GLY A 218 -24.38 36.50 5.40
C GLY A 218 -24.00 35.36 6.35
N ASP A 219 -24.24 34.12 5.94
CA ASP A 219 -23.99 32.94 6.77
C ASP A 219 -22.49 32.59 6.80
N VAL A 220 -22.08 31.97 7.90
CA VAL A 220 -20.70 31.53 8.14
C VAL A 220 -20.64 30.00 8.00
N LEU A 221 -19.77 29.51 7.12
CA LEU A 221 -19.45 28.10 6.98
C LEU A 221 -18.09 27.82 7.62
N VAL A 222 -18.04 26.88 8.57
CA VAL A 222 -16.82 26.51 9.29
C VAL A 222 -16.43 25.08 8.94
N PHE A 223 -15.25 24.87 8.35
CA PHE A 223 -14.71 23.55 8.07
C PHE A 223 -13.92 22.99 9.25
N LEU A 224 -14.36 21.83 9.74
CA LEU A 224 -13.80 21.11 10.88
C LEU A 224 -13.50 19.66 10.49
N PRO A 225 -12.49 19.01 11.12
CA PRO A 225 -12.05 17.68 10.69
C PRO A 225 -13.06 16.56 11.00
N GLY A 226 -13.99 16.73 11.94
CA GLY A 226 -14.95 15.67 12.27
C GLY A 226 -16.02 16.05 13.29
N GLN A 227 -16.93 15.11 13.54
CA GLN A 227 -18.09 15.28 14.43
C GLN A 227 -17.71 15.68 15.87
N ARG A 228 -16.64 15.10 16.42
CA ARG A 228 -16.17 15.43 17.77
C ARG A 228 -15.80 16.92 17.89
N GLU A 229 -15.08 17.41 16.89
CA GLU A 229 -14.66 18.80 16.82
C GLU A 229 -15.85 19.73 16.57
N ILE A 230 -16.80 19.33 15.70
CA ILE A 230 -18.08 20.02 15.50
C ILE A 230 -18.85 20.16 16.82
N GLY A 231 -19.07 19.06 17.55
CA GLY A 231 -19.81 19.08 18.81
C GLY A 231 -19.15 19.96 19.88
N THR A 232 -17.81 19.95 19.93
CA THR A 232 -17.04 20.79 20.87
C THR A 232 -17.18 22.27 20.54
N VAL A 233 -17.04 22.65 19.26
CA VAL A 233 -17.23 24.04 18.81
C VAL A 233 -18.67 24.48 18.99
N GLN A 234 -19.64 23.62 18.65
CA GLN A 234 -21.07 23.90 18.82
C GLN A 234 -21.40 24.21 20.28
N ALA A 235 -20.96 23.38 21.22
CA ALA A 235 -21.17 23.61 22.65
C ALA A 235 -20.53 24.92 23.15
N LEU A 236 -19.34 25.27 22.64
CA LEU A 236 -18.64 26.52 22.99
C LEU A 236 -19.32 27.77 22.43
N LEU A 237 -19.92 27.67 21.24
CA LEU A 237 -20.67 28.76 20.62
C LEU A 237 -22.01 28.95 21.34
N SER A 238 -22.76 27.87 21.58
CA SER A 238 -24.07 27.92 22.28
C SER A 238 -23.97 28.45 23.72
N SER A 239 -22.89 28.12 24.45
CA SER A 239 -22.70 28.61 25.83
C SER A 239 -22.38 30.10 25.92
N SER A 240 -21.93 30.72 24.82
CA SER A 240 -21.62 32.15 24.76
C SER A 240 -22.83 33.01 24.38
N LEU A 241 -23.89 32.37 23.85
CA LEU A 241 -25.16 32.97 23.46
C LEU A 241 -26.21 32.90 24.60
N SER A 242 -25.87 32.29 25.74
CA SER A 242 -26.72 32.26 26.95
C SER A 242 -26.24 33.33 27.95
N PRO A 243 -27.11 34.18 28.52
CA PRO A 243 -26.68 35.18 29.49
C PRO A 243 -26.21 34.49 30.79
N SER A 244 -24.96 34.71 31.19
CA SER A 244 -24.42 34.18 32.45
C SER A 244 -25.04 34.90 33.65
N PRO A 245 -25.43 34.18 34.73
CA PRO A 245 -25.80 34.79 35.99
C PRO A 245 -24.54 35.17 36.79
N SER A 246 -24.57 36.37 37.39
CA SER A 246 -23.71 36.86 38.48
C SER A 246 -22.22 37.14 38.20
N GLY A 247 -21.89 38.42 38.01
CA GLY A 247 -20.58 38.97 38.36
C GLY A 247 -20.56 39.39 39.83
N ARG A 248 -19.68 38.78 40.64
CA ARG A 248 -19.28 39.33 41.95
C ARG A 248 -18.34 40.51 41.69
N GLY A 249 -18.78 41.70 42.05
CA GLY A 249 -17.96 42.92 41.97
C GLY A 249 -16.85 42.96 43.02
N VAL A 250 -15.65 43.31 42.58
CA VAL A 250 -14.68 44.06 43.37
C VAL A 250 -14.89 45.52 43.00
N GLY A 251 -15.22 46.35 43.99
CA GLY A 251 -15.72 47.70 43.79
C GLY A 251 -14.65 48.74 43.48
N VAL A 252 -15.02 49.72 42.64
CA VAL A 252 -14.52 51.10 42.66
C VAL A 252 -15.70 52.02 42.24
N ARG A 253 -15.99 53.04 43.04
CA ARG A 253 -16.94 54.15 42.76
C ARG A 253 -16.26 55.14 41.78
N VAL A 254 -16.91 55.85 40.85
CA VAL A 254 -17.78 57.04 41.05
C VAL A 254 -18.34 57.44 39.66
N GLY A 255 -19.58 57.98 39.60
CA GLY A 255 -20.04 58.87 38.50
C GLY A 255 -21.49 58.63 38.05
N GLU A 256 -22.40 59.50 38.48
CA GLU A 256 -23.84 59.51 38.14
C GLU A 256 -24.13 59.81 36.65
N ALA A 257 -25.09 59.08 36.05
CA ALA A 257 -26.11 59.62 35.14
C ALA A 257 -27.16 58.56 34.70
N THR A 258 -28.42 58.81 35.08
CA THR A 258 -29.70 58.54 34.38
C THR A 258 -30.12 57.13 33.90
N LYS A 259 -31.01 56.53 34.72
CA LYS A 259 -32.29 55.85 34.40
C LYS A 259 -32.57 55.34 32.96
N THR A 260 -32.67 54.01 32.83
CA THR A 260 -33.89 53.21 32.51
C THR A 260 -33.54 51.98 31.64
N ALA A 261 -33.42 50.81 32.27
CA ALA A 261 -33.61 49.53 31.60
C ALA A 261 -34.07 48.50 32.64
N THR A 262 -35.29 48.01 32.49
CA THR A 262 -35.89 46.91 33.25
C THR A 262 -35.03 45.64 33.08
N PRO A 263 -34.78 44.83 34.13
CA PRO A 263 -34.09 43.56 33.97
C PRO A 263 -34.95 42.57 33.18
N ARG A 264 -34.40 42.03 32.09
CA ARG A 264 -35.02 40.97 31.27
C ARG A 264 -35.08 39.65 32.04
N ALA A 265 -36.21 38.95 31.92
CA ALA A 265 -36.39 37.61 32.48
C ALA A 265 -35.49 36.57 31.77
N PRO A 266 -35.02 35.52 32.46
CA PRO A 266 -34.16 34.50 31.89
C PRO A 266 -34.97 33.53 31.00
N GLY A 267 -34.67 33.46 29.71
CA GLY A 267 -35.19 32.40 28.83
C GLY A 267 -35.47 32.76 27.37
N GLU A 268 -35.50 34.04 27.00
CA GLU A 268 -35.73 34.43 25.59
C GLU A 268 -34.39 34.68 24.89
N ALA A 269 -33.99 33.76 24.00
CA ALA A 269 -32.92 34.00 23.03
C ALA A 269 -33.28 35.25 22.22
N SER A 270 -32.32 36.16 22.01
CA SER A 270 -32.59 37.38 21.26
C SER A 270 -32.88 37.04 19.79
N SER A 271 -33.71 37.85 19.12
CA SER A 271 -33.97 37.69 17.68
C SER A 271 -32.73 37.86 16.78
N ASP A 272 -31.60 38.29 17.36
CA ASP A 272 -30.33 38.56 16.67
C ASP A 272 -29.27 37.45 16.82
N ASP A 273 -29.51 36.42 17.64
CA ASP A 273 -28.54 35.35 17.83
C ASP A 273 -28.51 34.38 16.63
N PRO A 274 -27.32 34.03 16.09
CA PRO A 274 -27.22 33.17 14.92
C PRO A 274 -27.64 31.72 15.23
N GLU A 275 -28.29 31.06 14.28
CA GLU A 275 -28.61 29.64 14.37
C GLU A 275 -27.34 28.80 14.10
N ILE A 276 -26.96 27.94 15.05
CA ILE A 276 -25.79 27.07 14.92
C ILE A 276 -26.23 25.69 14.43
N LEU A 277 -25.74 25.30 13.25
CA LEU A 277 -26.09 24.05 12.57
C LEU A 277 -24.86 23.17 12.40
N ALA A 278 -25.04 21.85 12.50
CA ALA A 278 -23.99 20.87 12.20
C ALA A 278 -24.26 20.22 10.83
N LEU A 279 -23.20 19.92 10.08
CA LEU A 279 -23.29 19.20 8.80
C LEU A 279 -22.15 18.17 8.66
N HIS A 280 -22.46 16.89 8.86
CA HIS A 280 -21.53 15.78 8.67
C HIS A 280 -22.24 14.53 8.14
N GLY A 281 -21.48 13.59 7.55
CA GLY A 281 -22.03 12.46 6.79
C GLY A 281 -22.90 11.48 7.59
N GLU A 282 -22.71 11.40 8.90
CA GLU A 282 -23.52 10.56 9.80
C GLU A 282 -24.84 11.20 10.26
N LEU A 283 -25.10 12.48 9.97
CA LEU A 283 -26.38 13.08 10.32
C LEU A 283 -27.52 12.39 9.56
N PRO A 284 -28.72 12.25 10.16
CA PRO A 284 -29.92 11.86 9.43
C PRO A 284 -30.11 12.72 8.18
N VAL A 285 -30.55 12.11 7.09
CA VAL A 285 -30.63 12.77 5.78
C VAL A 285 -31.56 13.98 5.83
N GLU A 286 -32.63 13.92 6.63
CA GLU A 286 -33.58 15.00 6.85
C GLU A 286 -32.91 16.22 7.51
N GLN A 287 -32.01 15.97 8.47
CA GLN A 287 -31.26 17.05 9.13
C GLN A 287 -30.24 17.66 8.17
N GLN A 288 -29.53 16.85 7.39
CA GLN A 288 -28.63 17.37 6.36
C GLN A 288 -29.39 18.24 5.36
N ALA A 289 -30.55 17.78 4.88
CA ALA A 289 -31.39 18.52 3.95
C ALA A 289 -31.88 19.86 4.53
N ARG A 290 -32.22 19.93 5.82
CA ARG A 290 -32.59 21.18 6.50
C ARG A 290 -31.48 22.21 6.44
N VAL A 291 -30.22 21.81 6.62
CA VAL A 291 -29.06 22.74 6.55
C VAL A 291 -28.91 23.35 5.14
N LEU A 292 -29.37 22.64 4.11
CA LEU A 292 -29.27 23.09 2.71
C LEU A 292 -30.37 24.07 2.30
N GLN A 293 -31.41 24.23 3.10
CA GLN A 293 -32.48 25.19 2.86
C GLN A 293 -32.10 26.56 3.43
N PRO A 294 -32.55 27.68 2.86
CA PRO A 294 -32.41 29.00 3.49
C PRO A 294 -33.05 29.03 4.88
N SER A 295 -32.60 29.94 5.76
CA SER A 295 -33.29 30.12 7.05
C SER A 295 -34.74 30.56 6.83
N SER A 296 -35.68 29.89 7.51
CA SER A 296 -37.11 30.20 7.42
C SER A 296 -37.50 31.50 8.12
N ASP A 297 -36.69 31.96 9.08
CA ASP A 297 -36.95 33.15 9.91
C ASP A 297 -35.96 34.30 9.64
N GLY A 298 -35.11 34.16 8.62
CA GLY A 298 -34.14 35.18 8.23
C GLY A 298 -32.94 35.33 9.16
N ARG A 299 -32.81 34.55 10.23
CA ARG A 299 -31.62 34.57 11.11
C ARG A 299 -30.37 34.15 10.36
N ARG A 300 -29.24 34.77 10.70
CA ARG A 300 -27.91 34.34 10.23
C ARG A 300 -27.58 32.96 10.78
N ARG A 301 -26.84 32.19 10.01
CA ARG A 301 -26.46 30.82 10.37
C ARG A 301 -24.97 30.65 10.47
N VAL A 302 -24.55 29.80 11.42
CA VAL A 302 -23.20 29.28 11.53
C VAL A 302 -23.27 27.78 11.28
N VAL A 303 -22.82 27.34 10.10
CA VAL A 303 -22.82 25.94 9.70
C VAL A 303 -21.44 25.35 9.99
N LEU A 304 -21.38 24.43 10.95
CA LEU A 304 -20.19 23.67 11.32
C LEU A 304 -20.15 22.38 10.51
N ALA A 305 -19.24 22.27 9.54
CA ALA A 305 -19.24 21.20 8.55
C ALA A 305 -17.92 20.44 8.47
N THR A 306 -17.99 19.16 8.07
CA THR A 306 -16.82 18.44 7.53
C THR A 306 -16.68 18.68 6.03
N ASN A 307 -15.80 17.93 5.36
CA ASN A 307 -15.63 17.95 3.90
C ASN A 307 -16.93 17.63 3.12
N VAL A 308 -18.01 17.22 3.79
CA VAL A 308 -19.35 17.10 3.17
C VAL A 308 -19.83 18.40 2.52
N ALA A 309 -19.37 19.56 3.00
CA ALA A 309 -19.68 20.86 2.39
C ALA A 309 -18.63 21.34 1.36
N GLU A 310 -17.54 20.59 1.15
CA GLU A 310 -16.41 21.00 0.31
C GLU A 310 -16.73 20.92 -1.19
N SER A 311 -17.51 19.91 -1.59
CA SER A 311 -17.98 19.54 -2.93
C SER A 311 -19.52 19.44 -2.97
N SER A 312 -20.12 19.43 -4.17
CA SER A 312 -21.51 19.02 -4.49
C SER A 312 -22.75 19.64 -3.81
N VAL A 313 -22.61 20.34 -2.70
CA VAL A 313 -23.72 20.86 -1.90
C VAL A 313 -23.73 22.38 -1.88
N THR A 314 -24.85 23.02 -2.19
CA THR A 314 -24.98 24.49 -2.09
C THR A 314 -25.66 24.85 -0.79
N LEU A 315 -24.98 25.66 0.03
CA LEU A 315 -25.55 26.31 1.21
C LEU A 315 -25.95 27.74 0.81
N PRO A 316 -27.26 28.02 0.63
CA PRO A 316 -27.73 29.36 0.27
C PRO A 316 -27.30 30.35 1.36
N GLY A 317 -26.89 31.57 1.00
CA GLY A 317 -26.60 32.63 1.97
C GLY A 317 -25.21 32.62 2.60
N VAL A 318 -24.38 31.58 2.38
CA VAL A 318 -22.98 31.58 2.84
C VAL A 318 -22.19 32.66 2.11
N ARG A 319 -21.56 33.53 2.90
CA ARG A 319 -20.64 34.59 2.42
C ARG A 319 -19.29 34.57 3.12
N VAL A 320 -19.19 33.87 4.25
CA VAL A 320 -17.93 33.75 4.98
C VAL A 320 -17.58 32.28 5.18
N VAL A 321 -16.33 31.92 4.89
CA VAL A 321 -15.75 30.62 5.18
C VAL A 321 -14.69 30.76 6.26
N ILE A 322 -14.68 29.86 7.24
CA ILE A 322 -13.61 29.70 8.20
C ILE A 322 -13.06 28.28 8.03
N ASP A 323 -11.79 28.15 7.69
CA ASP A 323 -11.17 26.87 7.39
C ASP A 323 -10.07 26.54 8.39
N THR A 324 -10.20 25.39 9.04
CA THR A 324 -9.15 24.86 9.93
C THR A 324 -7.95 24.32 9.17
N GLY A 325 -8.07 24.05 7.87
CA GLY A 325 -7.03 23.47 7.05
C GLY A 325 -6.82 21.98 7.32
N LEU A 326 -7.78 21.35 8.01
CA LEU A 326 -7.74 19.96 8.42
C LEU A 326 -8.93 19.18 7.84
N ALA A 327 -8.70 17.89 7.62
CA ALA A 327 -9.70 16.91 7.22
C ALA A 327 -9.40 15.57 7.88
N ARG A 328 -10.39 14.67 7.88
CA ARG A 328 -10.16 13.25 8.15
C ARG A 328 -10.09 12.49 6.83
N GLU A 329 -9.00 11.78 6.61
CA GLU A 329 -8.79 10.95 5.41
C GLU A 329 -8.48 9.50 5.82
N PRO A 330 -8.93 8.50 5.03
CA PRO A 330 -8.61 7.11 5.31
C PRO A 330 -7.13 6.83 5.04
N ARG A 331 -6.47 6.15 5.98
CA ARG A 331 -5.08 5.70 5.88
C ARG A 331 -4.94 4.28 6.37
N TYR A 332 -4.10 3.50 5.72
CA TYR A 332 -3.76 2.17 6.16
C TYR A 332 -3.07 2.23 7.53
N ASP A 333 -3.67 1.54 8.50
CA ASP A 333 -3.07 1.34 9.82
C ASP A 333 -2.51 -0.08 9.90
N PRO A 334 -1.17 -0.25 9.84
CA PRO A 334 -0.56 -1.57 9.87
C PRO A 334 -0.83 -2.31 11.19
N ASN A 335 -1.07 -1.57 12.28
CA ASN A 335 -1.30 -2.13 13.61
C ASN A 335 -2.59 -2.97 13.66
N SER A 336 -3.68 -2.40 13.16
CA SER A 336 -4.98 -3.09 13.09
C SER A 336 -5.17 -3.90 11.81
N GLY A 337 -4.42 -3.60 10.75
CA GLY A 337 -4.59 -4.22 9.44
C GLY A 337 -5.85 -3.72 8.71
N PHE A 338 -6.40 -2.57 9.12
CA PHE A 338 -7.52 -1.89 8.47
C PHE A 338 -7.12 -0.46 8.10
N SER A 339 -7.96 0.22 7.31
CA SER A 339 -7.87 1.66 7.16
C SER A 339 -8.57 2.39 8.32
N ARG A 340 -7.93 3.45 8.83
CA ARG A 340 -8.46 4.34 9.88
C ARG A 340 -8.53 5.78 9.39
N LEU A 341 -9.41 6.58 10.00
CA LEU A 341 -9.55 8.00 9.68
C LEU A 341 -8.54 8.84 10.49
N ASP A 342 -7.49 9.30 9.81
CA ASP A 342 -6.48 10.19 10.38
C ASP A 342 -6.79 11.65 10.11
N VAL A 343 -6.48 12.52 11.08
CA VAL A 343 -6.58 13.97 10.88
C VAL A 343 -5.33 14.44 10.14
N VAL A 344 -5.52 14.99 8.95
CA VAL A 344 -4.45 15.43 8.06
C VAL A 344 -4.66 16.88 7.64
N LYS A 345 -3.58 17.52 7.17
CA LYS A 345 -3.68 18.80 6.48
C LYS A 345 -4.26 18.58 5.09
N ILE A 346 -5.14 19.49 4.66
CA ILE A 346 -5.73 19.44 3.32
C ILE A 346 -4.75 19.85 2.24
N ALA A 347 -5.03 19.44 1.00
CA ALA A 347 -4.34 19.94 -0.18
C ALA A 347 -4.76 21.38 -0.52
N GLN A 348 -3.93 22.08 -1.30
CA GLN A 348 -4.19 23.43 -1.80
C GLN A 348 -5.50 23.47 -2.59
N ALA A 349 -5.73 22.51 -3.49
CA ALA A 349 -6.96 22.40 -4.25
C ALA A 349 -8.22 22.32 -3.36
N SER A 350 -8.17 21.54 -2.27
CA SER A 350 -9.27 21.48 -1.28
C SER A 350 -9.46 22.83 -0.56
N ALA A 351 -8.37 23.50 -0.16
CA ALA A 351 -8.46 24.82 0.48
C ALA A 351 -9.10 25.86 -0.44
N ASP A 352 -8.81 25.82 -1.74
CA ASP A 352 -9.37 26.73 -2.73
C ASP A 352 -10.84 26.40 -3.02
N GLN A 353 -11.22 25.12 -3.08
CA GLN A 353 -12.63 24.73 -3.16
C GLN A 353 -13.46 25.17 -1.95
N ARG A 354 -12.92 25.01 -0.74
CA ARG A 354 -13.55 25.49 0.52
C ARG A 354 -13.72 26.99 0.49
N THR A 355 -12.67 27.71 0.10
CA THR A 355 -12.68 29.19 -0.07
C THR A 355 -13.78 29.61 -1.05
N GLY A 356 -13.87 28.92 -2.20
CA GLY A 356 -14.87 29.19 -3.23
C GLY A 356 -16.33 29.07 -2.75
N ARG A 357 -16.60 28.42 -1.61
CA ARG A 357 -17.95 28.34 -1.02
C ARG A 357 -18.48 29.70 -0.58
N ALA A 358 -17.61 30.65 -0.24
CA ALA A 358 -17.98 32.01 0.11
C ALA A 358 -18.41 32.86 -1.09
N GLY A 359 -17.90 32.55 -2.29
CA GLY A 359 -18.07 33.38 -3.51
C GLY A 359 -19.19 32.91 -4.45
N ARG A 360 -20.17 32.15 -3.96
CA ARG A 360 -21.19 31.53 -4.83
C ARG A 360 -22.36 32.44 -5.19
N VAL A 361 -22.77 33.29 -4.25
CA VAL A 361 -23.98 34.11 -4.37
C VAL A 361 -23.63 35.60 -4.51
N ALA A 362 -22.57 36.03 -3.83
CA ALA A 362 -22.06 37.39 -3.82
C ALA A 362 -20.57 37.37 -3.38
N ASP A 363 -19.93 38.54 -3.36
CA ASP A 363 -18.57 38.71 -2.85
C ASP A 363 -18.45 38.13 -1.43
N GLY A 364 -17.40 37.33 -1.25
CA GLY A 364 -17.19 36.50 -0.05
C GLY A 364 -15.88 36.77 0.68
N PHE A 365 -15.76 36.16 1.85
CA PHE A 365 -14.58 36.24 2.71
C PHE A 365 -14.16 34.84 3.18
N ALA A 366 -12.87 34.59 3.28
CA ALA A 366 -12.33 33.35 3.80
C ALA A 366 -11.24 33.59 4.84
N TYR A 367 -11.42 33.02 6.03
CA TYR A 367 -10.43 33.03 7.11
C TYR A 367 -9.76 31.67 7.22
N ARG A 368 -8.48 31.60 6.84
CA ARG A 368 -7.64 30.41 6.98
C ARG A 368 -6.99 30.41 8.37
N LEU A 369 -7.20 29.36 9.16
CA LEU A 369 -6.72 29.26 10.55
C LEU A 369 -5.30 28.68 10.66
N TRP A 370 -4.47 28.87 9.63
CA TRP A 370 -3.06 28.50 9.57
C TRP A 370 -2.24 29.68 9.04
N PRO A 371 -0.93 29.77 9.29
CA PRO A 371 -0.11 30.87 8.78
C PRO A 371 0.07 30.80 7.26
N GLU A 372 0.17 31.95 6.59
CA GLU A 372 0.37 32.04 5.12
C GLU A 372 1.64 31.33 4.65
N SER A 373 2.66 31.26 5.50
CA SER A 373 3.91 30.51 5.24
C SER A 373 3.75 28.98 5.17
N GLN A 374 2.62 28.43 5.61
CA GLN A 374 2.39 26.99 5.59
C GLN A 374 2.15 26.51 4.16
N ARG A 375 3.11 25.76 3.63
CA ARG A 375 2.97 25.07 2.35
C ARG A 375 2.04 23.87 2.47
N LEU A 376 1.10 23.76 1.54
CA LEU A 376 0.21 22.61 1.36
C LEU A 376 0.63 21.83 0.11
N GLU A 377 0.34 20.54 0.09
CA GLU A 377 0.47 19.74 -1.14
C GLU A 377 -0.49 20.28 -2.20
N PRO A 378 -0.11 20.38 -3.49
CA PRO A 378 -0.98 20.97 -4.51
C PRO A 378 -2.32 20.24 -4.68
N GLN A 379 -2.28 18.91 -4.68
CA GLN A 379 -3.43 18.03 -4.93
C GLN A 379 -3.59 16.99 -3.83
N ARG A 380 -4.81 16.46 -3.70
CA ARG A 380 -5.08 15.32 -2.81
C ARG A 380 -4.37 14.08 -3.37
N ARG A 381 -3.78 13.27 -2.49
CA ARG A 381 -3.26 11.95 -2.86
C ARG A 381 -4.44 10.97 -3.03
N PRO A 382 -4.45 10.14 -4.09
CA PRO A 382 -5.56 9.22 -4.32
C PRO A 382 -5.65 8.18 -3.20
N GLU A 383 -6.85 7.70 -2.89
CA GLU A 383 -7.05 6.73 -1.81
C GLU A 383 -6.32 5.42 -2.09
N ILE A 384 -6.27 4.98 -3.36
CA ILE A 384 -5.61 3.74 -3.78
C ILE A 384 -4.13 3.65 -3.35
N ALA A 385 -3.47 4.79 -3.15
CA ALA A 385 -2.07 4.87 -2.71
C ALA A 385 -1.89 4.86 -1.19
N GLN A 386 -2.97 4.98 -0.41
CA GLN A 386 -2.91 5.27 1.03
C GLN A 386 -3.71 4.29 1.89
N VAL A 387 -4.62 3.51 1.31
CA VAL A 387 -5.52 2.60 2.03
C VAL A 387 -5.12 1.13 1.89
N GLU A 388 -5.77 0.26 2.67
CA GLU A 388 -5.66 -1.19 2.54
C GLU A 388 -6.37 -1.66 1.26
N LEU A 389 -5.83 -2.66 0.54
CA LEU A 389 -6.28 -3.04 -0.79
C LEU A 389 -6.95 -4.43 -0.88
N ALA A 390 -7.22 -5.14 0.21
CA ALA A 390 -7.88 -6.45 0.18
C ALA A 390 -9.29 -6.37 -0.41
N GLY A 391 -10.04 -5.30 -0.13
CA GLY A 391 -11.33 -5.05 -0.77
C GLY A 391 -11.19 -4.93 -2.29
N LEU A 392 -10.25 -4.09 -2.76
CA LEU A 392 -9.95 -3.94 -4.19
C LEU A 392 -9.51 -5.27 -4.82
N ALA A 393 -8.58 -5.99 -4.20
CA ALA A 393 -8.05 -7.25 -4.71
C ALA A 393 -9.14 -8.31 -4.88
N LEU A 394 -10.12 -8.33 -3.98
CA LEU A 394 -11.25 -9.25 -4.05
C LEU A 394 -12.21 -8.88 -5.19
N GLU A 395 -12.51 -7.59 -5.36
CA GLU A 395 -13.30 -7.06 -6.49
C GLU A 395 -12.62 -7.37 -7.85
N LEU A 396 -11.31 -7.18 -7.94
CA LEU A 396 -10.53 -7.52 -9.15
C LEU A 396 -10.57 -9.02 -9.46
N ALA A 397 -10.49 -9.87 -8.44
CA ALA A 397 -10.58 -11.31 -8.63
C ALA A 397 -11.98 -11.77 -9.05
N ALA A 398 -13.03 -11.07 -8.59
CA ALA A 398 -14.40 -11.31 -9.06
C ALA A 398 -14.59 -10.90 -10.52
N TRP A 399 -13.98 -9.78 -10.92
CA TRP A 399 -14.00 -9.31 -12.31
C TRP A 399 -13.30 -10.28 -13.27
N GLY A 400 -12.23 -10.93 -12.81
CA GLY A 400 -11.50 -11.95 -13.57
C GLY A 400 -10.42 -11.40 -14.52
N SER A 401 -10.22 -10.09 -14.56
CA SER A 401 -9.10 -9.44 -15.27
C SER A 401 -8.24 -8.63 -14.32
N ALA A 402 -6.93 -8.89 -14.35
CA ALA A 402 -5.94 -8.10 -13.61
C ALA A 402 -5.40 -6.90 -14.40
N ALA A 403 -5.77 -6.76 -15.68
CA ALA A 403 -5.22 -5.79 -16.62
C ALA A 403 -6.10 -4.53 -16.75
N LEU A 404 -6.74 -4.10 -15.66
CA LEU A 404 -7.57 -2.90 -15.66
C LEU A 404 -6.73 -1.63 -15.77
N ARG A 405 -7.22 -0.67 -16.55
CA ARG A 405 -6.61 0.66 -16.73
C ARG A 405 -7.02 1.58 -15.58
N PHE A 406 -6.17 1.72 -14.57
CA PHE A 406 -6.35 2.68 -13.46
C PHE A 406 -5.66 4.01 -13.75
N VAL A 407 -6.25 5.12 -13.26
CA VAL A 407 -5.63 6.47 -13.32
C VAL A 407 -4.29 6.48 -12.61
N ASP A 408 -4.26 5.91 -11.40
CA ASP A 408 -3.04 5.59 -10.65
C ASP A 408 -3.04 4.08 -10.37
N ALA A 409 -1.97 3.39 -10.76
CA ALA A 409 -1.88 1.94 -10.54
C ALA A 409 -1.85 1.61 -9.04
N PRO A 410 -2.53 0.53 -8.58
CA PRO A 410 -2.44 0.08 -7.21
C PRO A 410 -0.97 -0.23 -6.85
N PRO A 411 -0.45 0.25 -5.70
CA PRO A 411 0.92 -0.04 -5.29
C PRO A 411 1.18 -1.55 -5.26
N PRO A 412 2.20 -2.06 -5.97
CA PRO A 412 2.37 -3.51 -6.18
C PRO A 412 2.59 -4.28 -4.87
N GLY A 413 3.34 -3.70 -3.93
CA GLY A 413 3.56 -4.29 -2.61
C GLY A 413 2.29 -4.37 -1.77
N ALA A 414 1.45 -3.32 -1.78
CA ALA A 414 0.19 -3.31 -1.05
C ALA A 414 -0.82 -4.29 -1.67
N LEU A 415 -0.89 -4.36 -3.00
CA LEU A 415 -1.76 -5.32 -3.70
C LEU A 415 -1.32 -6.78 -3.49
N ALA A 416 -0.01 -7.03 -3.45
CA ALA A 416 0.52 -8.36 -3.13
C ALA A 416 0.17 -8.79 -1.69
N ALA A 417 0.33 -7.89 -0.71
CA ALA A 417 -0.05 -8.15 0.68
C ALA A 417 -1.56 -8.40 0.83
N ALA A 418 -2.39 -7.64 0.11
CA ALA A 418 -3.83 -7.85 0.03
C ALA A 418 -4.19 -9.25 -0.53
N ARG A 419 -3.52 -9.68 -1.61
CA ARG A 419 -3.72 -11.03 -2.19
C ARG A 419 -3.29 -12.14 -1.24
N ASP A 420 -2.13 -12.03 -0.58
CA ASP A 420 -1.67 -12.99 0.44
C ASP A 420 -2.69 -13.10 1.58
N LEU A 421 -3.20 -11.97 2.07
CA LEU A 421 -4.26 -11.95 3.08
C LEU A 421 -5.52 -12.69 2.58
N LEU A 422 -6.00 -12.39 1.38
CA LEU A 422 -7.20 -13.03 0.85
C LEU A 422 -7.02 -14.54 0.62
N GLN A 423 -5.83 -14.98 0.21
CA GLN A 423 -5.51 -16.41 0.12
C GLN A 423 -5.56 -17.06 1.50
N ARG A 424 -4.99 -16.42 2.54
CA ARG A 424 -5.06 -16.89 3.93
C ARG A 424 -6.49 -16.89 4.49
N LEU A 425 -7.33 -15.97 4.05
CA LEU A 425 -8.76 -15.96 4.40
C LEU A 425 -9.56 -17.01 3.62
N GLY A 426 -8.95 -17.72 2.66
CA GLY A 426 -9.64 -18.66 1.78
C GLY A 426 -10.54 -17.99 0.73
N ALA A 427 -10.46 -16.67 0.57
CA ALA A 427 -11.23 -15.90 -0.40
C ALA A 427 -10.66 -16.03 -1.83
N LEU A 428 -9.35 -16.27 -1.94
CA LEU A 428 -8.66 -16.54 -3.20
C LEU A 428 -7.95 -17.90 -3.17
N THR A 429 -7.81 -18.51 -4.34
CA THR A 429 -6.91 -19.66 -4.56
C THR A 429 -5.46 -19.20 -4.66
N GLN A 430 -4.51 -20.15 -4.66
CA GLN A 430 -3.08 -19.87 -4.91
C GLN A 430 -2.82 -19.20 -6.28
N ALA A 431 -3.69 -19.42 -7.25
CA ALA A 431 -3.66 -18.77 -8.56
C ALA A 431 -4.34 -17.39 -8.57
N ASN A 432 -4.70 -16.84 -7.40
CA ASN A 432 -5.45 -15.58 -7.23
C ASN A 432 -6.87 -15.58 -7.84
N ALA A 433 -7.46 -16.76 -8.08
CA ALA A 433 -8.85 -16.85 -8.53
C ALA A 433 -9.80 -16.78 -7.33
N ILE A 434 -10.96 -16.13 -7.51
CA ILE A 434 -11.95 -16.00 -6.44
C ILE A 434 -12.61 -17.35 -6.10
N THR A 435 -12.75 -17.64 -4.79
CA THR A 435 -13.42 -18.84 -4.29
C THR A 435 -14.92 -18.61 -4.07
N ALA A 436 -15.69 -19.66 -3.77
CA ALA A 436 -17.09 -19.52 -3.35
C ALA A 436 -17.21 -18.63 -2.10
N LEU A 437 -16.37 -18.89 -1.09
CA LEU A 437 -16.28 -18.06 0.11
C LEU A 437 -15.91 -16.60 -0.24
N GLY A 438 -14.99 -16.38 -1.18
CA GLY A 438 -14.64 -15.03 -1.64
C GLY A 438 -15.83 -14.28 -2.24
N ARG A 439 -16.69 -14.95 -3.02
CA ARG A 439 -17.94 -14.37 -3.54
C ARG A 439 -18.93 -14.05 -2.42
N ASP A 440 -19.07 -14.95 -1.44
CA ASP A 440 -19.92 -14.70 -0.28
C ASP A 440 -19.42 -13.49 0.52
N MET A 441 -18.09 -13.36 0.70
CA MET A 441 -17.48 -12.20 1.36
C MET A 441 -17.79 -10.88 0.64
N LEU A 442 -17.73 -10.84 -0.70
CA LEU A 442 -18.17 -9.68 -1.49
C LEU A 442 -19.65 -9.36 -1.27
N GLY A 443 -20.48 -10.41 -1.22
CA GLY A 443 -21.90 -10.30 -0.91
C GLY A 443 -22.17 -9.58 0.41
N VAL A 444 -21.35 -9.83 1.44
CA VAL A 444 -21.43 -9.15 2.73
C VAL A 444 -21.17 -7.65 2.59
N GLY A 445 -20.30 -7.20 1.69
CA GLY A 445 -20.03 -5.78 1.44
C GLY A 445 -19.39 -5.07 2.64
N THR A 446 -18.27 -5.60 3.12
CA THR A 446 -17.42 -5.05 4.18
C THR A 446 -15.96 -5.49 3.96
N HIS A 447 -15.04 -5.07 4.83
CA HIS A 447 -13.65 -5.50 4.76
C HIS A 447 -13.54 -7.05 4.78
N PRO A 448 -12.72 -7.68 3.93
CA PRO A 448 -12.63 -9.14 3.82
C PRO A 448 -12.39 -9.88 5.15
N ARG A 449 -11.56 -9.34 6.05
CA ARG A 449 -11.37 -9.88 7.42
C ARG A 449 -12.68 -9.97 8.22
N LEU A 450 -13.49 -8.91 8.21
CA LEU A 450 -14.76 -8.89 8.91
C LEU A 450 -15.77 -9.80 8.21
N ALA A 451 -15.78 -9.83 6.88
CA ALA A 451 -16.64 -10.73 6.12
C ALA A 451 -16.35 -12.20 6.45
N ALA A 452 -15.07 -12.60 6.47
CA ALA A 452 -14.64 -13.95 6.85
C ALA A 452 -15.14 -14.34 8.26
N MET A 453 -14.95 -13.46 9.23
CA MET A 453 -15.40 -13.63 10.61
C MET A 453 -16.92 -13.75 10.75
N LEU A 454 -17.67 -12.90 10.04
CA LEU A 454 -19.13 -12.88 10.10
C LEU A 454 -19.74 -14.12 9.43
N LEU A 455 -19.06 -14.67 8.42
CA LEU A 455 -19.48 -15.85 7.68
C LEU A 455 -19.03 -17.18 8.32
N SER A 456 -18.06 -17.17 9.23
CA SER A 456 -17.57 -18.39 9.88
C SER A 456 -18.50 -18.93 10.97
N ALA A 457 -19.41 -18.10 11.48
CA ALA A 457 -20.31 -18.44 12.57
C ALA A 457 -21.25 -19.62 12.23
N ARG A 458 -21.24 -20.66 13.09
CA ARG A 458 -21.98 -21.92 12.87
C ARG A 458 -23.44 -21.87 13.31
N ASP A 459 -23.73 -21.08 14.32
CA ASP A 459 -25.07 -20.93 14.89
C ASP A 459 -25.41 -19.46 15.14
N GLY A 460 -26.60 -19.23 15.70
CA GLY A 460 -27.08 -17.88 15.99
C GLY A 460 -26.26 -17.16 17.06
N ASP A 461 -25.74 -17.86 18.05
CA ASP A 461 -25.02 -17.27 19.18
C ASP A 461 -23.61 -16.85 18.75
N GLU A 462 -22.89 -17.71 18.03
CA GLU A 462 -21.62 -17.37 17.39
C GLU A 462 -21.78 -16.20 16.41
N ARG A 463 -22.89 -16.16 15.65
CA ARG A 463 -23.16 -15.07 14.71
C ARG A 463 -23.43 -13.75 15.43
N ALA A 464 -24.18 -13.79 16.54
CA ALA A 464 -24.41 -12.63 17.37
C ALA A 464 -23.11 -12.12 18.02
N LEU A 465 -22.23 -13.04 18.45
CA LEU A 465 -20.90 -12.74 18.96
C LEU A 465 -19.99 -12.12 17.89
N ALA A 466 -20.00 -12.66 16.67
CA ALA A 466 -19.27 -12.11 15.53
C ALA A 466 -19.73 -10.67 15.20
N CYS A 467 -21.03 -10.39 15.31
CA CYS A 467 -21.57 -9.04 15.13
C CYS A 467 -21.07 -8.06 16.21
N ASP A 468 -20.99 -8.51 17.47
CA ASP A 468 -20.43 -7.71 18.56
C ASP A 468 -18.93 -7.45 18.35
N LEU A 469 -18.18 -8.48 17.94
CA LEU A 469 -16.76 -8.38 17.60
C LEU A 469 -16.53 -7.41 16.44
N ALA A 470 -17.31 -7.50 15.36
CA ALA A 470 -17.20 -6.59 14.22
C ALA A 470 -17.37 -5.13 14.67
N ALA A 471 -18.38 -4.85 15.48
CA ALA A 471 -18.61 -3.52 16.04
C ALA A 471 -17.47 -3.05 16.97
N LEU A 472 -16.91 -3.95 17.79
CA LEU A 472 -15.78 -3.65 18.68
C LEU A 472 -14.48 -3.36 17.92
N LEU A 473 -14.25 -4.05 16.80
CA LEU A 473 -13.06 -3.87 15.96
C LEU A 473 -13.11 -2.55 15.18
N GLU A 474 -14.30 -2.17 14.68
CA GLU A 474 -14.53 -0.91 13.97
C GLU A 474 -14.50 0.31 14.91
N ALA A 475 -14.94 0.14 16.15
CA ALA A 475 -15.03 1.22 17.12
C ALA A 475 -13.69 1.59 17.77
N ARG A 476 -13.65 2.82 18.31
CA ARG A 476 -12.63 3.20 19.29
C ARG A 476 -12.80 2.37 20.55
N ASP A 477 -11.68 2.13 21.23
CA ASP A 477 -11.69 1.39 22.49
C ASP A 477 -12.66 2.01 23.51
N PRO A 478 -13.68 1.26 23.98
CA PRO A 478 -14.61 1.76 24.97
C PRO A 478 -13.99 1.89 26.36
N LEU A 479 -12.89 1.19 26.64
CA LEU A 479 -12.22 1.22 27.94
C LEU A 479 -11.22 2.38 27.99
N ARG A 480 -11.26 3.13 29.08
CA ARG A 480 -10.36 4.26 29.38
C ARG A 480 -9.70 3.99 30.73
N PRO A 481 -8.58 3.25 30.75
CA PRO A 481 -7.90 2.94 31.99
C PRO A 481 -7.51 4.26 32.69
N ALA A 482 -7.69 4.30 34.01
CA ALA A 482 -7.23 5.42 34.82
C ALA A 482 -5.70 5.58 34.68
N PRO A 483 -5.15 6.80 34.83
CA PRO A 483 -3.71 6.98 34.84
C PRO A 483 -3.03 6.05 35.86
N GLY A 484 -2.09 5.21 35.41
CA GLY A 484 -1.41 4.22 36.25
C GLY A 484 -2.13 2.87 36.42
N ALA A 485 -3.34 2.70 35.88
CA ALA A 485 -4.01 1.41 35.89
C ALA A 485 -3.42 0.44 34.84
N PRO A 486 -3.44 -0.88 35.13
CA PRO A 486 -3.02 -1.92 34.20
C PRO A 486 -3.76 -1.81 32.86
N ARG A 487 -3.04 -1.93 31.73
CA ARG A 487 -3.65 -1.88 30.39
C ARG A 487 -4.08 -3.28 30.00
N SER A 488 -5.37 -3.46 29.69
CA SER A 488 -5.87 -4.75 29.21
C SER A 488 -5.73 -4.86 27.69
N ASP A 489 -4.94 -5.81 27.22
CA ASP A 489 -4.93 -6.30 25.84
C ASP A 489 -6.01 -7.37 25.57
N ALA A 490 -6.67 -7.89 26.60
CA ALA A 490 -7.72 -8.88 26.43
C ALA A 490 -9.00 -8.28 25.84
N LEU A 491 -9.46 -8.83 24.71
CA LEU A 491 -10.69 -8.42 24.06
C LEU A 491 -11.94 -8.78 24.89
N ALA A 492 -11.83 -9.83 25.70
CA ALA A 492 -12.88 -10.27 26.62
C ALA A 492 -13.37 -9.16 27.56
N ALA A 493 -12.46 -8.33 28.09
CA ALA A 493 -12.83 -7.22 28.98
C ALA A 493 -13.75 -6.18 28.28
N ARG A 494 -13.49 -5.90 26.99
CA ARG A 494 -14.27 -4.95 26.19
C ARG A 494 -15.65 -5.52 25.85
N TRP A 495 -15.71 -6.80 25.50
CA TRP A 495 -16.97 -7.47 25.25
C TRP A 495 -17.82 -7.61 26.53
N GLN A 496 -17.19 -7.94 27.67
CA GLN A 496 -17.86 -8.00 28.98
C GLN A 496 -18.43 -6.63 29.39
N ALA A 497 -17.71 -5.53 29.11
CA ALA A 497 -18.23 -4.18 29.34
C ALA A 497 -19.49 -3.89 28.49
N LEU A 498 -19.51 -4.33 27.22
CA LEU A 498 -20.68 -4.23 26.35
C LEU A 498 -21.86 -5.08 26.84
N ALA A 499 -21.60 -6.34 27.23
CA ALA A 499 -22.60 -7.23 27.80
C ALA A 499 -23.16 -6.69 29.12
N ALA A 500 -22.32 -6.12 29.98
CA ALA A 500 -22.77 -5.45 31.20
C ALA A 500 -23.65 -4.23 30.90
N PHE A 501 -23.28 -3.41 29.92
CA PHE A 501 -24.02 -2.22 29.52
C PHE A 501 -25.45 -2.55 29.10
N ARG A 502 -25.64 -3.63 28.32
CA ARG A 502 -26.97 -4.14 27.93
C ARG A 502 -27.83 -4.58 29.13
N ARG A 503 -27.20 -4.92 30.27
CA ARG A 503 -27.87 -5.24 31.54
C ARG A 503 -28.07 -4.02 32.45
N GLY A 504 -27.82 -2.81 31.96
CA GLY A 504 -27.94 -1.58 32.72
C GLY A 504 -26.76 -1.28 33.67
N ARG A 505 -25.65 -2.03 33.57
CA ARG A 505 -24.43 -1.79 34.37
C ARG A 505 -23.32 -1.29 33.44
N ALA A 506 -22.57 -0.27 33.81
CA ALA A 506 -21.39 0.14 33.04
C ALA A 506 -20.17 0.17 33.97
N PRO A 507 -19.05 -0.49 33.61
CA PRO A 507 -17.80 -0.32 34.34
C PRO A 507 -17.41 1.16 34.44
N SER A 508 -16.81 1.56 35.56
CA SER A 508 -16.45 2.97 35.82
C SER A 508 -15.38 3.50 34.86
N ASP A 509 -14.54 2.61 34.35
CA ASP A 509 -13.49 2.84 33.37
C ASP A 509 -14.01 2.76 31.92
N ALA A 510 -15.29 2.44 31.70
CA ALA A 510 -15.86 2.34 30.36
C ALA A 510 -16.65 3.60 29.96
N SER A 511 -16.48 4.03 28.71
CA SER A 511 -17.26 5.12 28.13
C SER A 511 -18.68 4.64 27.80
N ARG A 512 -19.69 5.08 28.56
CA ARG A 512 -21.10 4.76 28.30
C ARG A 512 -21.55 5.12 26.87
N SER A 513 -21.17 6.29 26.37
CA SER A 513 -21.49 6.69 24.99
C SER A 513 -20.77 5.85 23.95
N GLY A 514 -19.51 5.44 24.22
CA GLY A 514 -18.79 4.49 23.38
C GLY A 514 -19.49 3.13 23.30
N LEU A 515 -19.90 2.58 24.45
CA LEU A 515 -20.63 1.30 24.52
C LEU A 515 -21.98 1.37 23.82
N GLN A 516 -22.71 2.48 23.95
CA GLN A 516 -23.97 2.69 23.24
C GLN A 516 -23.79 2.70 21.71
N ALA A 517 -22.75 3.36 21.21
CA ALA A 517 -22.43 3.38 19.79
C ALA A 517 -22.05 1.98 19.26
N ILE A 518 -21.25 1.24 20.02
CA ILE A 518 -20.87 -0.14 19.71
C ILE A 518 -22.11 -1.05 19.67
N ASP A 519 -23.02 -0.93 20.64
CA ASP A 519 -24.24 -1.73 20.67
C ASP A 519 -25.15 -1.47 19.46
N ALA A 520 -25.31 -0.20 19.09
CA ALA A 520 -26.08 0.19 17.90
C ALA A 520 -25.47 -0.37 16.61
N ALA A 521 -24.14 -0.32 16.47
CA ALA A 521 -23.42 -0.90 15.34
C ALA A 521 -23.57 -2.43 15.30
N ALA A 522 -23.45 -3.11 16.43
CA ALA A 522 -23.67 -4.57 16.51
C ALA A 522 -25.11 -4.96 16.13
N ALA A 523 -26.11 -4.17 16.54
CA ALA A 523 -27.50 -4.37 16.13
C ALA A 523 -27.72 -4.14 14.63
N GLN A 524 -26.97 -3.21 14.01
CA GLN A 524 -26.98 -3.04 12.56
C GLN A 524 -26.40 -4.25 11.84
N TRP A 525 -25.30 -4.82 12.35
CA TRP A 525 -24.72 -6.06 11.81
C TRP A 525 -25.68 -7.24 11.91
N ARG A 526 -26.31 -7.45 13.07
CA ARG A 526 -27.32 -8.51 13.25
C ARG A 526 -28.48 -8.38 12.24
N ARG A 527 -29.02 -7.16 12.06
CA ARG A 527 -30.07 -6.90 11.05
C ARG A 527 -29.59 -7.20 9.63
N ARG A 528 -28.36 -6.81 9.28
CA ARG A 528 -27.78 -7.04 7.95
C ARG A 528 -27.64 -8.54 7.64
N LEU A 529 -27.24 -9.32 8.64
CA LEU A 529 -27.03 -10.77 8.54
C LEU A 529 -28.28 -11.60 8.85
N ARG A 530 -29.43 -10.96 9.09
CA ARG A 530 -30.69 -11.60 9.49
C ARG A 530 -30.49 -12.56 10.68
N CYS A 531 -29.74 -12.08 11.68
CA CYS A 531 -29.47 -12.80 12.91
C CYS A 531 -30.51 -12.44 13.96
N ASP A 532 -31.45 -13.35 14.21
CA ASP A 532 -32.52 -13.16 15.21
C ASP A 532 -32.06 -13.53 16.63
N ALA A 533 -30.93 -14.24 16.76
CA ALA A 533 -30.34 -14.59 18.04
C ALA A 533 -29.91 -13.34 18.82
N LYS A 534 -30.16 -13.37 20.14
CA LYS A 534 -29.68 -12.34 21.05
C LYS A 534 -28.21 -12.61 21.37
N PRO A 535 -27.38 -11.57 21.50
CA PRO A 535 -25.99 -11.77 21.90
C PRO A 535 -25.93 -12.44 23.28
N PRO A 536 -25.00 -13.38 23.49
CA PRO A 536 -24.88 -14.10 24.75
C PRO A 536 -24.58 -13.12 25.89
N THR A 537 -25.11 -13.43 27.07
CA THR A 537 -24.90 -12.60 28.28
C THR A 537 -23.56 -12.88 28.94
N ASP A 538 -23.00 -14.05 28.69
CA ASP A 538 -21.69 -14.49 29.13
C ASP A 538 -21.11 -15.47 28.10
N ALA A 539 -19.80 -15.47 27.95
CA ALA A 539 -19.10 -16.33 27.00
C ALA A 539 -17.68 -16.62 27.52
N PRO A 540 -17.14 -17.83 27.33
CA PRO A 540 -15.75 -18.09 27.65
C PRO A 540 -14.85 -17.20 26.78
N ALA A 541 -13.73 -16.75 27.33
CA ALA A 541 -12.84 -15.82 26.62
C ALA A 541 -12.37 -16.35 25.25
N HIS A 542 -12.23 -17.68 25.12
CA HIS A 542 -11.81 -18.30 23.87
C HIS A 542 -12.87 -18.20 22.77
N ALA A 543 -14.17 -18.14 23.10
CA ALA A 543 -15.22 -18.05 22.06
C ALA A 543 -15.08 -16.78 21.20
N LEU A 544 -14.55 -15.70 21.79
CA LEU A 544 -14.20 -14.50 21.03
C LEU A 544 -13.04 -14.77 20.07
N GLY A 545 -11.98 -15.46 20.53
CA GLY A 545 -10.81 -15.78 19.72
C GLY A 545 -11.09 -16.81 18.63
N ASP A 546 -11.95 -17.79 18.91
CA ASP A 546 -12.40 -18.82 17.98
C ASP A 546 -13.02 -18.18 16.72
N VAL A 547 -13.93 -17.21 16.90
CA VAL A 547 -14.52 -16.45 15.79
C VAL A 547 -13.49 -15.50 15.17
N LEU A 548 -12.70 -14.80 15.99
CA LEU A 548 -11.71 -13.81 15.56
C LEU A 548 -10.56 -14.41 14.73
N ALA A 549 -10.22 -15.68 14.95
CA ALA A 549 -9.19 -16.42 14.20
C ALA A 549 -9.47 -16.45 12.69
N HIS A 550 -10.74 -16.45 12.29
CA HIS A 550 -11.16 -16.36 10.88
C HIS A 550 -10.93 -14.98 10.27
N ALA A 551 -10.92 -13.92 11.09
CA ALA A 551 -10.60 -12.56 10.65
C ALA A 551 -9.09 -12.32 10.56
N PHE A 552 -8.32 -12.93 11.47
CA PHE A 552 -6.87 -12.73 11.60
C PHE A 552 -6.09 -14.05 11.57
N PRO A 553 -6.22 -14.86 10.51
CA PRO A 553 -5.52 -16.13 10.39
C PRO A 553 -3.98 -15.96 10.39
N ASP A 554 -3.49 -14.81 9.93
CA ASP A 554 -2.08 -14.42 9.93
C ASP A 554 -1.55 -14.01 11.32
N ARG A 555 -2.44 -13.77 12.29
CA ARG A 555 -2.11 -13.29 13.64
C ARG A 555 -2.55 -14.26 14.74
N ILE A 556 -2.84 -15.50 14.38
CA ILE A 556 -2.92 -16.61 15.34
C ILE A 556 -1.50 -16.84 15.85
N GLY A 557 -1.32 -16.98 17.16
CA GLY A 557 -0.03 -17.14 17.79
C GLY A 557 -0.02 -18.27 18.82
N TYR A 558 1.14 -18.92 18.92
CA TYR A 558 1.40 -19.94 19.92
C TYR A 558 2.45 -19.46 20.92
N ARG A 559 2.27 -19.85 22.18
CA ARG A 559 3.14 -19.44 23.28
C ARG A 559 4.58 -19.88 23.07
N HIS A 560 5.52 -18.99 23.36
CA HIS A 560 6.95 -19.30 23.34
C HIS A 560 7.34 -20.18 24.54
N ALA A 561 8.17 -21.19 24.31
CA ALA A 561 8.55 -22.18 25.35
C ALA A 561 9.26 -21.56 26.57
N GLY A 562 10.08 -20.52 26.35
CA GLY A 562 10.90 -19.89 27.40
C GLY A 562 10.35 -18.61 28.01
N ASP A 563 9.24 -18.05 27.50
CA ASP A 563 8.64 -16.82 28.05
C ASP A 563 7.14 -16.82 27.79
N LEU A 564 6.35 -16.96 28.87
CA LEU A 564 4.89 -17.05 28.81
C LEU A 564 4.20 -15.75 28.34
N ARG A 565 4.96 -14.65 28.21
CA ARG A 565 4.47 -13.37 27.66
C ARG A 565 4.71 -13.25 26.17
N ARG A 566 5.52 -14.13 25.57
CA ARG A 566 5.89 -14.06 24.15
C ARG A 566 5.16 -15.13 23.36
N TYR A 567 4.76 -14.76 22.16
CA TYR A 567 4.01 -15.59 21.23
C TYR A 567 4.64 -15.50 19.84
N GLN A 568 4.79 -16.64 19.17
CA GLN A 568 5.14 -16.67 17.76
C GLN A 568 3.84 -16.64 16.95
N LEU A 569 3.66 -15.63 16.11
CA LEU A 569 2.49 -15.50 15.23
C LEU A 569 2.67 -16.33 13.95
N ALA A 570 1.56 -16.70 13.30
CA ALA A 570 1.52 -17.49 12.07
C ALA A 570 2.23 -16.80 10.89
N ASN A 571 2.30 -15.47 10.90
CA ASN A 571 3.10 -14.69 9.95
C ASN A 571 4.61 -14.66 10.26
N GLY A 572 5.08 -15.41 11.27
CA GLY A 572 6.47 -15.55 11.66
C GLY A 572 6.97 -14.48 12.65
N ARG A 573 6.20 -13.43 12.94
CA ARG A 573 6.62 -12.38 13.89
C ARG A 573 6.47 -12.85 15.33
N MET A 574 7.39 -12.40 16.18
CA MET A 574 7.22 -12.49 17.63
C MET A 574 6.34 -11.36 18.14
N ALA A 575 5.44 -11.66 19.05
CA ALA A 575 4.58 -10.71 19.72
C ALA A 575 4.64 -10.88 21.24
N GLN A 576 4.46 -9.79 21.99
CA GLN A 576 4.50 -9.77 23.44
C GLN A 576 3.25 -9.10 24.02
N VAL A 577 2.60 -9.76 24.98
CA VAL A 577 1.45 -9.23 25.74
C VAL A 577 1.91 -8.25 26.83
N PHE A 578 0.99 -7.50 27.45
CA PHE A 578 1.32 -6.66 28.62
C PHE A 578 1.77 -7.50 29.83
N ASP A 579 2.51 -6.89 30.76
CA ASP A 579 3.09 -7.59 31.91
C ASP A 579 2.02 -8.11 32.90
N ASP A 580 0.84 -7.52 32.87
CA ASP A 580 -0.35 -7.80 33.67
C ASP A 580 -1.49 -8.39 32.83
N SER A 581 -1.16 -8.88 31.62
CA SER A 581 -2.17 -9.41 30.69
C SER A 581 -2.84 -10.67 31.22
N ALA A 582 -4.16 -10.74 31.04
CA ALA A 582 -4.93 -11.96 31.29
C ALA A 582 -4.64 -13.09 30.28
N LEU A 583 -3.86 -12.81 29.23
CA LEU A 583 -3.47 -13.76 28.20
C LEU A 583 -2.15 -14.46 28.50
N ILE A 584 -1.47 -14.14 29.61
CA ILE A 584 -0.19 -14.77 29.95
C ILE A 584 -0.40 -16.26 30.18
N GLY A 585 0.38 -17.09 29.48
CA GLY A 585 0.32 -18.54 29.65
C GLY A 585 -0.74 -19.24 28.81
N GLU A 586 -1.65 -18.53 28.16
CA GLU A 586 -2.57 -19.13 27.18
C GLU A 586 -1.77 -19.86 26.08
N PRO A 587 -2.10 -21.10 25.70
CA PRO A 587 -1.34 -21.80 24.65
C PRO A 587 -1.45 -21.10 23.31
N TRP A 588 -2.68 -20.69 22.96
CA TRP A 588 -3.03 -20.07 21.69
C TRP A 588 -3.71 -18.73 21.92
N ILE A 589 -3.33 -17.74 21.12
CA ILE A 589 -4.01 -16.44 21.05
C ILE A 589 -4.24 -16.05 19.60
N VAL A 590 -5.15 -15.11 19.37
CA VAL A 590 -5.24 -14.36 18.10
C VAL A 590 -5.23 -12.87 18.40
N ALA A 591 -4.33 -12.15 17.73
CA ALA A 591 -4.20 -10.71 17.90
C ALA A 591 -4.97 -9.94 16.81
N ALA A 592 -5.94 -9.13 17.22
CA ALA A 592 -6.64 -8.21 16.33
C ALA A 592 -5.87 -6.90 16.13
N GLU A 593 -5.11 -6.46 17.14
CA GLU A 593 -4.32 -5.23 17.05
C GLU A 593 -2.94 -5.44 17.67
N LEU A 594 -1.92 -5.02 16.93
CA LEU A 594 -0.50 -5.13 17.26
C LEU A 594 0.15 -3.76 17.11
N ARG A 595 1.17 -3.42 17.89
CA ARG A 595 2.07 -2.30 17.58
C ARG A 595 3.42 -2.87 17.20
N PHE A 596 3.95 -2.48 16.04
CA PHE A 596 5.26 -2.94 15.62
C PHE A 596 6.35 -2.11 16.31
N ASP A 597 7.10 -2.76 17.22
CA ASP A 597 8.32 -2.22 17.83
C ASP A 597 9.54 -2.94 17.22
N ALA A 598 10.76 -2.44 17.46
CA ALA A 598 11.97 -2.88 16.76
C ALA A 598 12.37 -4.36 16.98
N LYS A 599 11.88 -5.00 18.06
CA LYS A 599 12.23 -6.39 18.42
C LYS A 599 11.03 -7.32 18.30
N ASP A 600 10.05 -7.16 19.19
CA ASP A 600 8.80 -7.92 19.20
C ASP A 600 7.62 -6.95 18.98
N ALA A 601 6.56 -7.39 18.32
CA ALA A 601 5.33 -6.63 18.25
C ALA A 601 4.66 -6.58 19.63
N LYS A 602 4.11 -5.44 20.05
CA LYS A 602 3.29 -5.38 21.26
C LYS A 602 1.85 -5.75 20.94
N VAL A 603 1.27 -6.72 21.64
CA VAL A 603 -0.15 -7.04 21.51
C VAL A 603 -0.97 -5.94 22.19
N LEU A 604 -1.89 -5.32 21.43
CA LEU A 604 -2.79 -4.28 21.94
C LEU A 604 -4.21 -4.80 22.17
N ARG A 605 -4.67 -5.72 21.31
CA ARG A 605 -5.96 -6.41 21.45
C ARG A 605 -5.85 -7.85 20.96
N ALA A 606 -6.17 -8.81 21.82
CA ALA A 606 -6.17 -10.24 21.50
C ALA A 606 -7.18 -11.03 22.34
N ALA A 607 -7.46 -12.26 21.92
CA ALA A 607 -8.26 -13.22 22.66
C ALA A 607 -7.57 -14.60 22.63
N PRO A 608 -7.76 -15.45 23.66
CA PRO A 608 -7.30 -16.83 23.61
C PRO A 608 -8.09 -17.61 22.56
N VAL A 609 -7.55 -18.71 22.05
CA VAL A 609 -8.22 -19.57 21.07
C VAL A 609 -8.22 -21.01 21.56
N ASP A 610 -9.32 -21.73 21.37
CA ASP A 610 -9.36 -23.16 21.67
C ASP A 610 -8.62 -23.96 20.56
N GLU A 611 -7.66 -24.79 20.95
CA GLU A 611 -6.94 -25.65 20.00
C GLU A 611 -7.88 -26.63 19.29
N ALA A 612 -8.93 -27.13 19.96
CA ALA A 612 -9.91 -27.99 19.33
C ALA A 612 -10.65 -27.26 18.19
N HIS A 613 -10.86 -25.95 18.35
CA HIS A 613 -11.42 -25.10 17.30
C HIS A 613 -10.44 -24.95 16.13
N LEU A 614 -9.17 -24.65 16.42
CA LEU A 614 -8.14 -24.55 15.39
C LEU A 614 -7.97 -25.83 14.59
N ARG A 615 -7.90 -26.99 15.26
CA ARG A 615 -7.71 -28.30 14.61
C ARG A 615 -8.87 -28.67 13.70
N ARG A 616 -10.08 -28.18 13.98
CA ARG A 616 -11.27 -28.45 13.17
C ARG A 616 -11.36 -27.49 11.98
N ASP A 617 -11.29 -26.19 12.23
CA ASP A 617 -11.57 -25.16 11.23
C ASP A 617 -10.34 -24.83 10.37
N PHE A 618 -9.14 -25.05 10.91
CA PHE A 618 -7.85 -24.81 10.24
C PHE A 618 -7.02 -26.09 10.13
N ALA A 619 -7.66 -27.25 10.01
CA ALA A 619 -7.02 -28.57 9.95
C ALA A 619 -5.86 -28.64 8.93
N ALA A 620 -6.05 -28.04 7.74
CA ALA A 620 -5.07 -28.03 6.65
C ALA A 620 -3.78 -27.25 6.97
N ARG A 621 -3.77 -26.45 8.05
CA ARG A 621 -2.62 -25.67 8.51
C ARG A 621 -1.78 -26.40 9.54
N PHE A 622 -2.32 -27.45 10.14
CA PHE A 622 -1.53 -28.36 10.94
C PHE A 622 -0.75 -29.30 10.02
N SER A 623 0.53 -29.46 10.30
CA SER A 623 1.35 -30.46 9.61
C SER A 623 2.21 -31.20 10.61
N ASP A 624 2.46 -32.48 10.32
CA ASP A 624 3.33 -33.33 11.11
C ASP A 624 4.20 -34.12 10.12
N ARG A 625 5.42 -33.62 9.92
CA ARG A 625 6.32 -34.09 8.87
C ARG A 625 7.72 -34.26 9.44
N ASP A 626 8.44 -35.21 8.87
CA ASP A 626 9.87 -35.34 9.13
C ASP A 626 10.58 -34.27 8.32
N GLU A 627 11.51 -33.56 8.96
CA GLU A 627 12.28 -32.47 8.39
C GLU A 627 13.77 -32.64 8.69
N ALA A 628 14.60 -32.35 7.70
CA ALA A 628 16.03 -32.29 7.86
C ALA A 628 16.45 -30.85 8.13
N ARG A 629 17.06 -30.58 9.28
CA ARG A 629 17.72 -29.29 9.53
C ARG A 629 19.22 -29.46 9.63
N TRP A 630 19.96 -28.50 9.10
CA TRP A 630 21.39 -28.42 9.34
C TRP A 630 21.65 -27.94 10.78
N ASP A 631 22.46 -28.67 11.53
CA ASP A 631 22.96 -28.26 12.84
C ASP A 631 24.39 -27.75 12.67
N ALA A 632 24.57 -26.44 12.81
CA ALA A 632 25.86 -25.77 12.64
C ALA A 632 26.91 -26.21 13.69
N THR A 633 26.47 -26.55 14.90
CA THR A 633 27.35 -27.00 15.98
C THR A 633 27.87 -28.42 15.71
N LYS A 634 26.98 -29.31 15.22
CA LYS A 634 27.33 -30.69 14.88
C LYS A 634 27.89 -30.86 13.47
N ARG A 635 27.80 -29.81 12.63
CA ARG A 635 28.11 -29.84 11.19
C ARG A 635 27.48 -31.03 10.47
N ALA A 636 26.23 -31.34 10.81
CA ALA A 636 25.51 -32.50 10.30
C ALA A 636 24.02 -32.20 10.17
N LEU A 637 23.33 -32.98 9.34
CA LEU A 637 21.87 -32.98 9.33
C LEU A 637 21.31 -33.66 10.58
N VAL A 638 20.35 -33.01 11.21
CA VAL A 638 19.49 -33.60 12.24
C VAL A 638 18.12 -33.79 11.63
N ALA A 639 17.63 -35.02 11.68
CA ALA A 639 16.25 -35.34 11.34
C ALA A 639 15.37 -35.06 12.57
N GLU A 640 14.32 -34.27 12.40
CA GLU A 640 13.32 -34.05 13.44
C GLU A 640 11.94 -34.25 12.84
N ARG A 641 11.06 -34.95 13.55
CA ARG A 641 9.63 -34.93 13.24
C ARG A 641 9.06 -33.69 13.90
N VAL A 642 8.60 -32.77 13.07
CA VAL A 642 8.17 -31.43 13.47
C VAL A 642 6.66 -31.31 13.30
N GLN A 643 5.98 -30.99 14.40
CA GLN A 643 4.59 -30.59 14.38
C GLN A 643 4.49 -29.08 14.24
N ARG A 644 3.73 -28.62 13.25
CA ARG A 644 3.52 -27.20 12.97
C ARG A 644 2.08 -26.80 12.86
N PHE A 645 1.85 -25.51 13.09
CA PHE A 645 0.70 -24.77 12.59
C PHE A 645 1.21 -23.62 11.72
N ASP A 646 0.91 -23.63 10.41
CA ASP A 646 1.57 -22.75 9.44
C ASP A 646 3.11 -22.75 9.66
N GLY A 647 3.73 -21.59 9.93
CA GLY A 647 5.16 -21.47 10.22
C GLY A 647 5.56 -21.68 11.69
N ILE A 648 4.60 -21.91 12.58
CA ILE A 648 4.84 -22.05 14.03
C ILE A 648 5.24 -23.50 14.32
N VAL A 649 6.37 -23.69 14.99
CA VAL A 649 6.79 -25.01 15.50
C VAL A 649 6.14 -25.25 16.86
N LEU A 650 5.32 -26.29 16.97
CA LEU A 650 4.62 -26.66 18.20
C LEU A 650 5.43 -27.68 19.00
N ASP A 651 6.01 -28.66 18.30
CA ASP A 651 6.83 -29.71 18.87
C ASP A 651 7.86 -30.17 17.83
N ALA A 652 9.04 -30.57 18.29
CA ALA A 652 10.10 -31.11 17.45
C ALA A 652 10.80 -32.24 18.21
N ARG A 653 10.77 -33.44 17.64
CA ARG A 653 11.40 -34.64 18.24
C ARG A 653 12.38 -35.27 17.27
N PRO A 654 13.49 -35.88 17.75
CA PRO A 654 14.40 -36.59 16.86
C PRO A 654 13.66 -37.62 16.01
N ALA A 655 13.80 -37.52 14.69
CA ALA A 655 13.34 -38.51 13.74
C ALA A 655 14.50 -39.44 13.37
N GLY A 656 14.17 -40.64 12.86
CA GLY A 656 15.16 -41.62 12.43
C GLY A 656 15.82 -41.24 11.11
N ARG A 657 15.49 -41.97 10.05
CA ARG A 657 16.16 -41.84 8.75
C ARG A 657 15.59 -40.65 7.97
N VAL A 658 16.47 -39.73 7.54
CA VAL A 658 16.10 -38.57 6.72
C VAL A 658 15.72 -39.03 5.31
N ASP A 659 14.63 -38.49 4.76
CA ASP A 659 14.31 -38.61 3.34
C ASP A 659 15.47 -38.05 2.49
N PRO A 660 16.09 -38.83 1.59
CA PRO A 660 17.20 -38.38 0.74
C PRO A 660 16.94 -37.07 0.00
N ALA A 661 15.70 -36.80 -0.42
CA ALA A 661 15.35 -35.56 -1.11
C ALA A 661 15.40 -34.36 -0.16
N GLN A 662 14.93 -34.53 1.07
CA GLN A 662 15.01 -33.50 2.11
C GLN A 662 16.45 -33.28 2.59
N ALA A 663 17.24 -34.34 2.69
CA ALA A 663 18.66 -34.26 3.03
C ALA A 663 19.42 -33.42 1.99
N ALA A 664 19.21 -33.68 0.70
CA ALA A 664 19.83 -32.92 -0.38
C ALA A 664 19.46 -31.44 -0.32
N ARG A 665 18.18 -31.13 -0.08
CA ARG A 665 17.70 -29.74 0.08
C ARG A 665 18.33 -29.04 1.28
N ALA A 666 18.36 -29.70 2.44
CA ALA A 666 18.92 -29.12 3.65
C ALA A 666 20.45 -28.90 3.57
N LEU A 667 21.19 -29.77 2.87
CA LEU A 667 22.61 -29.55 2.56
C LEU A 667 22.81 -28.36 1.60
N THR A 668 21.92 -28.23 0.61
CA THR A 668 21.92 -27.10 -0.32
C THR A 668 21.64 -25.77 0.40
N ASP A 669 20.66 -25.76 1.31
CA ASP A 669 20.34 -24.61 2.16
C ASP A 669 21.52 -24.26 3.10
N ALA A 670 22.25 -25.26 3.60
CA ALA A 670 23.45 -25.03 4.39
C ALA A 670 24.53 -24.31 3.56
N VAL A 671 24.80 -24.74 2.33
CA VAL A 671 25.73 -24.04 1.42
C VAL A 671 25.27 -22.61 1.13
N ARG A 672 23.95 -22.40 0.98
CA ARG A 672 23.38 -21.05 0.81
C ARG A 672 23.68 -20.14 2.00
N ALA A 673 23.71 -20.68 3.22
CA ALA A 673 23.99 -19.93 4.44
C ALA A 673 25.49 -19.69 4.69
N PHE A 674 26.36 -20.67 4.42
CA PHE A 674 27.81 -20.56 4.67
C PHE A 674 28.61 -19.99 3.49
N GLY A 675 28.00 -19.90 2.30
CA GLY A 675 28.68 -19.52 1.07
C GLY A 675 29.38 -20.70 0.40
N LEU A 676 29.89 -20.44 -0.81
CA LEU A 676 30.50 -21.47 -1.66
C LEU A 676 31.81 -22.03 -1.09
N ASP A 677 32.48 -21.31 -0.19
CA ASP A 677 33.72 -21.76 0.46
C ASP A 677 33.51 -22.99 1.36
N ALA A 678 32.25 -23.31 1.70
CA ALA A 678 31.90 -24.54 2.41
C ALA A 678 32.07 -25.82 1.55
N LEU A 679 32.26 -25.67 0.23
CA LEU A 679 32.39 -26.78 -0.72
C LEU A 679 33.85 -27.22 -0.89
N PRO A 680 34.10 -28.47 -1.31
CA PRO A 680 35.44 -29.02 -1.51
C PRO A 680 36.09 -28.49 -2.80
N TRP A 681 36.50 -27.22 -2.83
CA TRP A 681 37.17 -26.62 -3.98
C TRP A 681 38.60 -27.10 -4.13
N ARG A 682 38.90 -27.73 -5.27
CA ARG A 682 40.27 -27.95 -5.73
C ARG A 682 40.76 -26.79 -6.61
N GLU A 683 42.07 -26.55 -6.59
CA GLU A 683 42.71 -25.48 -7.37
C GLU A 683 42.36 -25.55 -8.87
N SER A 684 42.33 -26.76 -9.45
CA SER A 684 41.99 -26.95 -10.87
C SER A 684 40.54 -26.57 -11.21
N LEU A 685 39.60 -26.75 -10.28
CA LEU A 685 38.20 -26.37 -10.48
C LEU A 685 38.02 -24.86 -10.28
N ALA A 686 38.72 -24.27 -9.32
CA ALA A 686 38.77 -22.83 -9.15
C ALA A 686 39.33 -22.12 -10.40
N GLN A 687 40.44 -22.63 -10.96
CA GLN A 687 41.00 -22.15 -12.23
C GLN A 687 40.03 -22.33 -13.40
N TRP A 688 39.32 -23.45 -13.49
CA TRP A 688 38.28 -23.64 -14.51
C TRP A 688 37.15 -22.60 -14.38
N ARG A 689 36.65 -22.35 -13.18
CA ARG A 689 35.64 -21.31 -12.91
C ARG A 689 36.16 -19.91 -13.30
N ALA A 690 37.39 -19.58 -12.93
CA ALA A 690 38.02 -18.30 -13.29
C ALA A 690 38.11 -18.12 -14.82
N ARG A 691 38.52 -19.16 -15.55
CA ARG A 691 38.58 -19.18 -17.02
C ARG A 691 37.23 -18.89 -17.66
N VAL A 692 36.16 -19.55 -17.21
CA VAL A 692 34.80 -19.32 -17.73
C VAL A 692 34.33 -17.89 -17.45
N ARG A 693 34.54 -17.38 -16.25
CA ARG A 693 34.17 -16.00 -15.88
C ARG A 693 34.92 -14.96 -16.73
N CYS A 694 36.23 -15.15 -16.90
CA CYS A 694 37.03 -14.27 -17.75
C CYS A 694 36.56 -14.32 -19.21
N LEU A 695 36.35 -15.52 -19.74
CA LEU A 695 35.94 -15.70 -21.13
C LEU A 695 34.54 -15.12 -21.41
N ARG A 696 33.59 -15.24 -20.47
CA ARG A 696 32.28 -14.59 -20.57
C ARG A 696 32.39 -13.07 -20.65
N ALA A 697 33.32 -12.46 -19.92
CA ALA A 697 33.57 -11.02 -19.98
C ALA A 697 34.27 -10.58 -21.26
N TRP A 698 35.25 -11.36 -21.75
CA TRP A 698 36.03 -11.04 -22.96
C TRP A 698 35.27 -11.32 -24.26
N MET A 699 34.34 -12.28 -24.23
CA MET A 699 33.60 -12.77 -25.39
C MET A 699 32.12 -13.03 -25.04
N PRO A 700 31.31 -11.99 -24.77
CA PRO A 700 29.91 -12.13 -24.38
C PRO A 700 29.06 -12.87 -25.44
N GLU A 701 29.47 -12.85 -26.71
CA GLU A 701 28.83 -13.57 -27.81
C GLU A 701 28.83 -15.10 -27.65
N LEU A 702 29.66 -15.65 -26.75
CA LEU A 702 29.70 -17.09 -26.46
C LEU A 702 28.55 -17.55 -25.57
N ALA A 703 27.81 -16.63 -24.95
CA ALA A 703 26.67 -16.91 -24.08
C ALA A 703 26.96 -17.95 -22.96
N LEU A 704 28.20 -18.02 -22.47
CA LEU A 704 28.61 -18.93 -21.38
C LEU A 704 27.86 -18.61 -20.09
N PRO A 705 27.56 -19.58 -19.20
CA PRO A 705 26.80 -19.30 -17.97
C PRO A 705 27.54 -18.35 -17.02
N ASP A 706 26.77 -17.64 -16.19
CA ASP A 706 27.33 -16.84 -15.10
C ASP A 706 27.69 -17.74 -13.91
N LEU A 707 28.98 -17.80 -13.59
CA LEU A 707 29.54 -18.58 -12.47
C LEU A 707 30.09 -17.66 -11.36
N SER A 708 29.55 -16.44 -11.24
CA SER A 708 29.75 -15.57 -10.08
C SER A 708 29.17 -16.21 -8.81
N ASP A 709 29.64 -15.76 -7.65
CA ASP A 709 29.15 -16.29 -6.37
C ASP A 709 27.65 -16.03 -6.19
N GLU A 710 27.20 -14.83 -6.58
CA GLU A 710 25.79 -14.45 -6.56
C GLU A 710 24.94 -15.36 -7.44
N ALA A 711 25.34 -15.58 -8.71
CA ALA A 711 24.62 -16.44 -9.63
C ALA A 711 24.60 -17.91 -9.17
N LEU A 712 25.73 -18.43 -8.68
CA LEU A 712 25.83 -19.81 -8.19
C LEU A 712 25.01 -20.03 -6.93
N LEU A 713 24.99 -19.06 -5.99
CA LEU A 713 24.17 -19.10 -4.78
C LEU A 713 22.66 -19.02 -5.10
N ALA A 714 22.29 -18.18 -6.07
CA ALA A 714 20.92 -18.05 -6.54
C ALA A 714 20.39 -19.31 -7.23
N THR A 715 21.28 -20.14 -7.79
CA THR A 715 20.93 -21.32 -8.61
C THR A 715 21.34 -22.66 -8.00
N LEU A 716 21.73 -22.71 -6.72
CA LEU A 716 22.19 -23.93 -6.03
C LEU A 716 21.23 -25.13 -6.20
N ASP A 717 19.93 -24.88 -6.18
CA ASP A 717 18.90 -25.92 -6.32
C ASP A 717 18.98 -26.62 -7.69
N ALA A 718 19.44 -25.93 -8.73
CA ALA A 718 19.54 -26.48 -10.08
C ALA A 718 20.82 -27.28 -10.30
N TRP A 719 21.98 -26.74 -9.91
CA TRP A 719 23.28 -27.34 -10.25
C TRP A 719 23.89 -28.18 -9.13
N LEU A 720 23.65 -27.84 -7.85
CA LEU A 720 24.31 -28.47 -6.71
C LEU A 720 23.42 -29.48 -5.97
N MET A 721 22.12 -29.20 -5.80
CA MET A 721 21.21 -30.09 -5.08
C MET A 721 21.21 -31.54 -5.60
N PRO A 722 21.27 -31.81 -6.92
CA PRO A 722 21.38 -33.18 -7.43
C PRO A 722 22.64 -33.90 -6.96
N ALA A 723 23.75 -33.18 -6.75
CA ALA A 723 25.02 -33.76 -6.29
C ALA A 723 24.95 -34.25 -4.83
N PHE A 724 24.02 -33.71 -4.04
CA PHE A 724 23.74 -34.18 -2.68
C PHE A 724 22.77 -35.36 -2.61
N ALA A 725 22.33 -35.92 -3.74
CA ALA A 725 21.47 -37.11 -3.74
C ALA A 725 22.10 -38.25 -2.91
N GLY A 726 21.34 -38.74 -1.93
CA GLY A 726 21.78 -39.82 -1.02
C GLY A 726 22.82 -39.42 0.04
N LYS A 727 23.23 -38.15 0.10
CA LYS A 727 24.21 -37.64 1.07
C LYS A 727 23.52 -37.02 2.28
N THR A 728 24.16 -37.13 3.44
CA THR A 728 23.63 -36.60 4.72
C THR A 728 24.57 -35.60 5.41
N ARG A 729 25.74 -35.33 4.82
CA ARG A 729 26.79 -34.47 5.36
C ARG A 729 27.49 -33.72 4.21
N LEU A 730 27.91 -32.47 4.46
CA LEU A 730 28.51 -31.61 3.42
C LEU A 730 29.82 -32.18 2.87
N ASP A 731 30.64 -32.75 3.73
CA ASP A 731 31.93 -33.38 3.40
C ASP A 731 31.82 -34.79 2.82
N ALA A 732 30.59 -35.30 2.61
CA ALA A 732 30.38 -36.49 1.77
C ALA A 732 30.38 -36.15 0.28
N LEU A 733 30.30 -34.86 -0.09
CA LEU A 733 30.52 -34.43 -1.47
C LEU A 733 32.01 -34.46 -1.77
N SER A 734 32.42 -35.21 -2.78
CA SER A 734 33.80 -35.25 -3.24
C SER A 734 34.13 -34.09 -4.20
N GLU A 735 35.41 -33.80 -4.39
CA GLU A 735 35.89 -32.77 -5.33
C GLU A 735 35.45 -33.06 -6.78
N ASP A 736 35.39 -34.34 -7.18
CA ASP A 736 34.98 -34.74 -8.52
C ASP A 736 33.46 -34.60 -8.73
N GLU A 737 32.65 -34.95 -7.73
CA GLU A 737 31.20 -34.71 -7.78
C GLU A 737 30.88 -33.21 -7.85
N LEU A 738 31.61 -32.38 -7.10
CA LEU A 738 31.49 -30.92 -7.20
C LEU A 738 31.86 -30.41 -8.60
N ALA A 739 32.94 -30.95 -9.18
CA ALA A 739 33.38 -30.57 -10.51
C ALA A 739 32.35 -30.92 -11.60
N GLU A 740 31.75 -32.11 -11.52
CA GLU A 740 30.70 -32.52 -12.45
C GLU A 740 29.42 -31.70 -12.26
N ALA A 741 29.03 -31.43 -11.01
CA ALA A 741 27.88 -30.59 -10.69
C ALA A 741 28.03 -29.18 -11.28
N LEU A 742 29.17 -28.52 -11.07
CA LEU A 742 29.42 -27.16 -11.56
C LEU A 742 29.48 -27.11 -13.10
N LYS A 743 29.99 -28.16 -13.74
CA LYS A 743 30.10 -28.25 -15.20
C LYS A 743 28.81 -28.68 -15.88
N SER A 744 27.84 -29.24 -15.15
CA SER A 744 26.60 -29.82 -15.69
C SER A 744 25.81 -28.87 -16.60
N GLY A 745 25.82 -27.56 -16.29
CA GLY A 745 25.17 -26.51 -17.09
C GLY A 745 25.95 -26.07 -18.34
N VAL A 746 27.13 -26.62 -18.60
CA VAL A 746 27.96 -26.32 -19.78
C VAL A 746 28.01 -27.55 -20.67
N ASP A 747 27.46 -27.44 -21.89
CA ASP A 747 27.49 -28.55 -22.85
C ASP A 747 28.93 -28.87 -23.32
N TRP A 748 29.10 -30.02 -23.95
CA TRP A 748 30.42 -30.50 -24.37
C TRP A 748 31.10 -29.59 -25.40
N VAL A 749 30.34 -28.96 -26.31
CA VAL A 749 30.88 -28.07 -27.34
C VAL A 749 31.40 -26.78 -26.70
N ALA A 750 30.65 -26.21 -25.76
CA ALA A 750 31.06 -25.05 -24.99
C ALA A 750 32.30 -25.36 -24.14
N ARG A 751 32.38 -26.55 -23.52
CA ARG A 751 33.59 -26.98 -22.78
C ARG A 751 34.83 -27.02 -23.68
N GLN A 752 34.72 -27.60 -24.88
CA GLN A 752 35.82 -27.60 -25.85
C GLN A 752 36.24 -26.19 -26.27
N ARG A 753 35.28 -25.28 -26.47
CA ARG A 753 35.56 -23.88 -26.80
C ARG A 753 36.27 -23.17 -25.65
N ILE A 754 35.86 -23.39 -24.40
CA ILE A 754 36.55 -22.87 -23.21
C ILE A 754 38.01 -23.35 -23.19
N ASP A 755 38.24 -24.64 -23.43
CA ASP A 755 39.59 -25.22 -23.46
C ASP A 755 40.47 -24.68 -24.58
N ALA A 756 39.91 -24.43 -25.77
CA ALA A 756 40.64 -23.82 -26.89
C ALA A 756 40.95 -22.33 -26.66
N LEU A 757 39.97 -21.55 -26.18
CA LEU A 757 40.08 -20.09 -26.07
C LEU A 757 40.82 -19.63 -24.83
N THR A 758 40.77 -20.43 -23.76
CA THR A 758 41.46 -20.16 -22.48
C THR A 758 42.25 -21.38 -22.05
N PRO A 759 43.37 -21.72 -22.71
CA PRO A 759 44.12 -22.92 -22.39
C PRO A 759 44.71 -22.86 -20.97
N THR A 760 44.85 -23.99 -20.31
CA THR A 760 45.49 -24.07 -18.97
C THR A 760 47.01 -23.96 -19.05
N ARG A 761 47.59 -24.27 -20.22
CA ARG A 761 49.03 -24.22 -20.49
C ARG A 761 49.31 -23.69 -21.89
N MET A 762 50.48 -23.09 -22.06
CA MET A 762 50.98 -22.63 -23.35
C MET A 762 52.40 -23.13 -23.57
N THR A 763 52.69 -23.55 -24.81
CA THR A 763 54.06 -23.85 -25.24
C THR A 763 54.79 -22.54 -25.52
N VAL A 764 55.92 -22.34 -24.86
CA VAL A 764 56.81 -21.17 -25.07
C VAL A 764 57.91 -21.52 -26.08
N PRO A 765 58.63 -20.54 -26.68
CA PRO A 765 59.62 -20.79 -27.74
C PRO A 765 60.71 -21.82 -27.42
N SER A 766 61.02 -22.04 -26.14
CA SER A 766 61.93 -23.10 -25.69
C SER A 766 61.42 -24.53 -25.93
N GLY A 767 60.15 -24.70 -26.34
CA GLY A 767 59.43 -25.98 -26.44
C GLY A 767 58.84 -26.47 -25.12
N MET A 768 58.99 -25.72 -24.02
CA MET A 768 58.41 -26.07 -22.72
C MET A 768 56.96 -25.61 -22.59
N GLU A 769 56.16 -26.34 -21.84
CA GLU A 769 54.83 -25.88 -21.43
C GLU A 769 54.88 -25.10 -20.12
N ARG A 770 54.12 -24.01 -20.05
CA ARG A 770 53.97 -23.15 -18.87
C ARG A 770 52.50 -22.94 -18.56
N ALA A 771 52.14 -22.99 -17.28
CA ALA A 771 50.77 -22.78 -16.83
C ALA A 771 50.35 -21.31 -17.01
N ILE A 772 49.07 -21.12 -17.32
CA ILE A 772 48.44 -19.81 -17.35
C ILE A 772 47.52 -19.71 -16.15
N ASP A 773 47.75 -18.71 -15.31
CA ASP A 773 46.92 -18.45 -14.13
C ASP A 773 45.86 -17.42 -14.47
N TYR A 774 44.59 -17.79 -14.26
CA TYR A 774 43.43 -16.94 -14.48
C TYR A 774 42.89 -16.44 -13.13
N ALA A 775 42.47 -15.19 -13.09
CA ALA A 775 41.87 -14.58 -11.91
C ALA A 775 40.75 -13.61 -12.30
N PHE A 776 39.79 -13.44 -11.40
CA PHE A 776 38.65 -12.54 -11.56
C PHE A 776 38.45 -11.79 -10.26
N ASP A 777 38.53 -10.46 -10.31
CA ASP A 777 38.42 -9.61 -9.12
C ASP A 777 36.95 -9.23 -8.88
N ALA A 778 36.41 -9.61 -7.72
CA ALA A 778 35.05 -9.30 -7.32
C ALA A 778 34.90 -7.90 -6.66
N ALA A 779 36.02 -7.23 -6.31
CA ALA A 779 36.03 -5.99 -5.54
C ALA A 779 36.32 -4.72 -6.36
N ALA A 780 36.36 -4.82 -7.70
CA ALA A 780 36.51 -3.66 -8.58
C ALA A 780 35.32 -2.66 -8.42
N ASN A 781 35.63 -1.36 -8.49
CA ASN A 781 34.87 -0.18 -8.00
C ASN A 781 33.40 0.01 -8.45
N ASP A 782 32.82 -0.89 -9.22
CA ASP A 782 31.51 -0.81 -9.86
C ASP A 782 30.56 -1.97 -9.47
N GLY A 783 30.97 -2.86 -8.57
CA GLY A 783 30.12 -3.91 -8.01
C GLY A 783 29.83 -5.09 -8.96
N ALA A 784 30.24 -5.02 -10.22
CA ALA A 784 30.10 -6.08 -11.22
C ALA A 784 31.30 -7.05 -11.26
N GLY A 785 32.45 -6.65 -10.69
CA GLY A 785 33.72 -7.37 -10.78
C GLY A 785 34.33 -7.36 -12.20
N ALA A 786 35.63 -7.61 -12.30
CA ALA A 786 36.36 -7.55 -13.57
C ALA A 786 37.38 -8.69 -13.74
N PRO A 787 37.60 -9.17 -14.98
CA PRO A 787 38.66 -10.13 -15.25
C PRO A 787 40.04 -9.51 -15.01
N VAL A 788 40.89 -10.22 -14.28
CA VAL A 788 42.30 -9.83 -14.11
C VAL A 788 43.07 -10.38 -15.32
N PRO A 789 44.02 -9.62 -15.90
CA PRO A 789 44.82 -10.10 -17.01
C PRO A 789 45.53 -11.44 -16.69
N PRO A 790 45.37 -12.48 -17.52
CA PRO A 790 45.91 -13.81 -17.28
C PRO A 790 47.44 -13.80 -17.22
N VAL A 791 48.02 -14.55 -16.29
CA VAL A 791 49.46 -14.50 -15.99
C VAL A 791 50.16 -15.73 -16.55
N LEU A 792 51.29 -15.50 -17.24
CA LEU A 792 52.23 -16.53 -17.66
C LEU A 792 53.57 -16.31 -16.96
N ALA A 793 53.83 -17.12 -15.93
CA ALA A 793 55.12 -17.12 -15.25
C ALA A 793 56.14 -17.96 -16.05
N VAL A 794 57.15 -17.29 -16.59
CA VAL A 794 58.10 -17.91 -17.54
C VAL A 794 59.50 -17.35 -17.36
N LYS A 795 60.52 -18.21 -17.48
CA LYS A 795 61.91 -17.76 -17.42
C LYS A 795 62.25 -16.95 -18.66
N LEU A 796 62.92 -15.82 -18.48
CA LEU A 796 63.22 -14.87 -19.55
C LEU A 796 63.91 -15.52 -20.76
N GLN A 797 64.87 -16.43 -20.52
CA GLN A 797 65.60 -17.11 -21.60
C GLN A 797 64.76 -18.07 -22.47
N GLU A 798 63.56 -18.42 -22.01
CA GLU A 798 62.65 -19.28 -22.75
C GLU A 798 61.79 -18.52 -23.77
N LEU A 799 61.83 -17.18 -23.74
CA LEU A 799 61.10 -16.29 -24.65
C LEU A 799 61.98 -15.67 -25.74
N PHE A 800 63.29 -15.96 -25.79
CA PHE A 800 64.12 -15.44 -26.87
C PHE A 800 63.59 -15.89 -28.24
N GLY A 801 63.70 -15.01 -29.24
CA GLY A 801 63.09 -15.24 -30.55
C GLY A 801 61.61 -14.86 -30.65
N LEU A 802 60.94 -14.56 -29.53
CA LEU A 802 59.54 -14.13 -29.53
C LEU A 802 59.44 -12.61 -29.53
N ALA A 803 58.92 -12.07 -30.63
CA ALA A 803 58.82 -10.63 -30.83
C ALA A 803 57.65 -10.00 -30.06
N ASP A 804 56.48 -10.63 -30.08
CA ASP A 804 55.25 -10.08 -29.55
C ASP A 804 54.70 -10.90 -28.37
N THR A 805 54.01 -10.22 -27.45
CA THR A 805 53.37 -10.87 -26.30
C THR A 805 52.34 -11.91 -26.78
N PRO A 806 52.39 -13.16 -26.29
CA PRO A 806 51.37 -14.15 -26.61
C PRO A 806 49.98 -13.69 -26.22
N ARG A 807 48.99 -14.05 -27.04
CA ARG A 807 47.58 -13.69 -26.85
C ARG A 807 46.71 -14.94 -26.83
N ILE A 808 45.67 -14.92 -26.01
CA ILE A 808 44.62 -15.95 -25.92
C ILE A 808 43.26 -15.35 -26.32
N ALA A 809 42.20 -16.16 -26.26
CA ALA A 809 40.84 -15.77 -26.66
C ALA A 809 40.80 -15.17 -28.08
N ASP A 810 41.26 -15.96 -29.06
CA ASP A 810 41.39 -15.57 -30.47
C ASP A 810 42.17 -14.26 -30.69
N GLY A 811 43.27 -14.09 -29.93
CA GLY A 811 44.16 -12.95 -30.06
C GLY A 811 43.71 -11.68 -29.33
N ARG A 812 42.54 -11.69 -28.68
CA ARG A 812 41.99 -10.49 -28.00
C ARG A 812 42.76 -10.12 -26.75
N ILE A 813 43.19 -11.12 -25.97
CA ILE A 813 43.70 -10.89 -24.61
C ILE A 813 45.19 -11.18 -24.55
N PRO A 814 46.05 -10.17 -24.33
CA PRO A 814 47.48 -10.39 -24.12
C PRO A 814 47.72 -11.02 -22.74
N LEU A 815 48.68 -11.95 -22.67
CA LEU A 815 49.14 -12.49 -21.40
C LEU A 815 50.02 -11.48 -20.67
N THR A 816 49.86 -11.41 -19.36
CA THR A 816 50.82 -10.73 -18.48
C THR A 816 51.99 -11.66 -18.23
N LEU A 817 53.16 -11.30 -18.72
CA LEU A 817 54.38 -12.07 -18.56
C LEU A 817 55.02 -11.73 -17.22
N HIS A 818 55.07 -12.70 -16.32
CA HIS A 818 55.92 -12.64 -15.14
C HIS A 818 57.27 -13.24 -15.52
N LEU A 819 58.20 -12.37 -15.93
CA LEU A 819 59.52 -12.77 -16.41
C LEU A 819 60.39 -13.16 -15.23
N LEU A 820 60.89 -14.40 -15.25
CA LEU A 820 61.68 -14.98 -14.16
C LEU A 820 63.15 -15.16 -14.57
N SER A 821 64.03 -15.09 -13.57
CA SER A 821 65.43 -15.49 -13.70
C SER A 821 65.57 -17.02 -13.86
N PRO A 822 66.77 -17.54 -14.21
CA PRO A 822 67.00 -18.99 -14.26
C PRO A 822 66.64 -19.73 -12.97
N ALA A 823 66.78 -19.06 -11.82
CA ALA A 823 66.43 -19.58 -10.50
C ALA A 823 64.96 -19.37 -10.10
N GLY A 824 64.10 -18.89 -11.01
CA GLY A 824 62.67 -18.69 -10.76
C GLY A 824 62.31 -17.41 -9.99
N ARG A 825 63.28 -16.52 -9.72
CA ARG A 825 62.99 -15.23 -9.07
C ARG A 825 62.41 -14.22 -10.05
N PRO A 826 61.40 -13.41 -9.67
CA PRO A 826 60.85 -12.36 -10.51
C PRO A 826 61.91 -11.35 -10.97
N LEU A 827 61.87 -10.99 -12.25
CA LEU A 827 62.71 -9.96 -12.85
C LEU A 827 61.88 -8.75 -13.27
N GLN A 828 60.81 -9.00 -14.02
CA GLN A 828 59.98 -7.95 -14.58
C GLN A 828 58.57 -8.48 -14.84
N VAL A 829 57.57 -7.62 -14.73
CA VAL A 829 56.20 -7.89 -15.18
C VAL A 829 55.93 -7.01 -16.41
N THR A 830 55.42 -7.60 -17.49
CA THR A 830 55.08 -6.84 -18.71
C THR A 830 53.92 -7.48 -19.49
N GLN A 831 53.10 -6.65 -20.15
CA GLN A 831 52.13 -7.06 -21.18
C GLN A 831 52.59 -6.65 -22.59
N ASP A 832 53.70 -5.92 -22.69
CA ASP A 832 54.32 -5.49 -23.94
C ASP A 832 55.76 -6.00 -23.98
N LEU A 833 55.92 -7.21 -24.53
CA LEU A 833 57.20 -7.87 -24.65
C LEU A 833 58.15 -7.12 -25.60
N ARG A 834 57.59 -6.47 -26.63
CA ARG A 834 58.36 -5.70 -27.62
C ARG A 834 59.01 -4.48 -26.97
N SER A 835 58.24 -3.67 -26.25
CA SER A 835 58.78 -2.54 -25.48
C SER A 835 59.78 -3.00 -24.41
N PHE A 836 59.56 -4.15 -23.78
CA PHE A 836 60.51 -4.73 -22.83
C PHE A 836 61.87 -5.02 -23.49
N TRP A 837 61.89 -5.66 -24.67
CA TRP A 837 63.13 -5.95 -25.39
C TRP A 837 63.90 -4.70 -25.79
N GLU A 838 63.21 -3.64 -26.23
CA GLU A 838 63.84 -2.40 -26.68
C GLU A 838 64.41 -1.57 -25.52
N ARG A 839 63.66 -1.45 -24.42
CA ARG A 839 63.92 -0.42 -23.39
C ARG A 839 64.44 -0.99 -22.07
N THR A 840 63.97 -2.16 -21.67
CA THR A 840 64.21 -2.70 -20.31
C THR A 840 65.20 -3.86 -20.30
N TYR A 841 65.22 -4.68 -21.35
CA TYR A 841 66.12 -5.83 -21.46
C TYR A 841 67.61 -5.47 -21.34
N PRO A 842 68.14 -4.37 -21.91
CA PRO A 842 69.57 -4.04 -21.78
C PRO A 842 70.04 -3.92 -20.32
N GLU A 843 69.20 -3.39 -19.44
CA GLU A 843 69.49 -3.26 -18.00
C GLU A 843 69.42 -4.61 -17.30
N VAL A 844 68.32 -5.35 -17.50
CA VAL A 844 68.12 -6.71 -16.95
C VAL A 844 69.27 -7.63 -17.36
N LYS A 845 69.69 -7.55 -18.62
CA LYS A 845 70.81 -8.30 -19.15
C LYS A 845 72.13 -7.99 -18.45
N LYS A 846 72.44 -6.72 -18.18
CA LYS A 846 73.69 -6.33 -17.47
C LYS A 846 73.74 -6.97 -16.09
N GLU A 847 72.62 -6.96 -15.37
CA GLU A 847 72.49 -7.60 -14.07
C GLU A 847 72.61 -9.13 -14.17
N MET A 848 71.90 -9.73 -15.13
CA MET A 848 71.85 -11.18 -15.30
C MET A 848 73.17 -11.78 -15.80
N LYS A 849 73.94 -11.07 -16.63
CA LYS A 849 75.30 -11.47 -17.02
C LYS A 849 76.23 -11.61 -15.81
N GLY A 850 76.08 -10.74 -14.81
CA GLY A 850 76.84 -10.81 -13.56
C GLY A 850 76.40 -11.96 -12.65
N ARG A 851 75.08 -12.11 -12.44
CA ARG A 851 74.52 -13.12 -11.52
C ARG A 851 74.48 -14.55 -12.09
N TYR A 852 74.29 -14.69 -13.40
CA TYR A 852 74.12 -15.97 -14.09
C TYR A 852 74.98 -16.05 -15.36
N PRO A 853 76.33 -16.03 -15.24
CA PRO A 853 77.23 -15.96 -16.40
C PRO A 853 77.21 -17.20 -17.30
N LYS A 854 76.68 -18.33 -16.81
CA LYS A 854 76.56 -19.60 -17.55
C LYS A 854 75.31 -19.70 -18.43
N HIS A 855 74.44 -18.69 -18.39
CA HIS A 855 73.22 -18.63 -19.19
C HIS A 855 73.41 -17.69 -20.39
N PRO A 856 72.74 -17.95 -21.53
CA PRO A 856 72.83 -17.09 -22.70
C PRO A 856 72.08 -15.78 -22.46
N TRP A 857 72.79 -14.65 -22.60
CA TRP A 857 72.24 -13.30 -22.51
C TRP A 857 72.61 -12.51 -23.78
N PRO A 858 71.94 -12.78 -24.90
CA PRO A 858 72.31 -12.28 -26.23
C PRO A 858 72.28 -10.75 -26.35
N ASP A 859 73.08 -10.19 -27.25
CA ASP A 859 72.97 -8.79 -27.69
C ASP A 859 71.71 -8.54 -28.51
N ASP A 860 71.31 -9.52 -29.31
CA ASP A 860 70.04 -9.53 -30.02
C ASP A 860 69.09 -10.59 -29.44
N PRO A 861 68.12 -10.23 -28.57
CA PRO A 861 67.13 -11.17 -28.05
C PRO A 861 66.08 -11.59 -29.09
N TRP A 862 65.97 -10.90 -30.22
CA TRP A 862 64.93 -11.12 -31.24
C TRP A 862 65.23 -12.31 -32.16
N SER A 863 66.51 -12.60 -32.41
CA SER A 863 66.96 -13.72 -33.24
C SER A 863 67.57 -14.88 -32.45
N ALA A 864 67.72 -14.71 -31.13
CA ALA A 864 68.35 -15.70 -30.28
C ALA A 864 67.47 -16.94 -30.08
N THR A 865 68.09 -18.11 -30.13
CA THR A 865 67.42 -19.38 -29.86
C THR A 865 67.05 -19.48 -28.38
N ALA A 866 65.75 -19.60 -28.09
CA ALA A 866 65.25 -19.86 -26.74
C ALA A 866 65.78 -21.19 -26.20
N THR A 867 66.10 -21.21 -24.91
CA THR A 867 66.54 -22.44 -24.24
C THR A 867 66.12 -22.47 -22.79
N HIS A 868 65.71 -23.64 -22.32
CA HIS A 868 65.48 -23.88 -20.90
C HIS A 868 66.77 -24.25 -20.13
N ARG A 869 67.85 -24.62 -20.85
CA ARG A 869 69.10 -25.15 -20.27
C ARG A 869 70.21 -24.09 -20.20
N ALA A 870 71.15 -24.26 -19.26
CA ALA A 870 72.41 -23.52 -19.26
C ALA A 870 73.31 -23.98 -20.42
N LYS A 871 74.24 -23.12 -20.89
CA LYS A 871 75.18 -23.50 -21.97
C LYS A 871 75.97 -24.77 -21.57
N PRO A 872 76.14 -25.76 -22.46
CA PRO A 872 77.07 -26.87 -22.22
C PRO A 872 78.51 -26.34 -22.16
N ARG A 873 79.37 -26.96 -21.34
CA ARG A 873 80.81 -26.62 -21.27
C ARG A 873 81.50 -27.03 -22.58
N GLY A 874 82.08 -26.06 -23.29
CA GLY A 874 83.03 -26.29 -24.40
C GLY A 874 82.47 -26.02 -25.81
N THR A 875 82.27 -24.74 -26.14
CA THR A 875 82.36 -24.15 -27.48
C THR A 875 82.82 -22.71 -27.33
#